data_AF-A0A820K7R9-F1
#
_entry.id   AF-A0A820K7R9-F1
#
_cell.length_a   1.000
_cell.length_b   1.000
_cell.length_c   1.000
_cell.angle_alpha   90.00
_cell.angle_beta   90.00
_cell.angle_gamma   90.00
#
_symmetry.space_group_name_H-M   'P 1'
#
loop_
_entity.id
_entity.type
_entity.pdbx_description
1 polymer ?
#
loop_
_entity_poly.entity_id
_entity_poly.type
_entity_poly.pdbx_seq_one_letter_code
_entity_poly.pdbx_strand_id
1 'polypeptide(L)'
;MATLKKRILQNISQAETISETTSQEPPITTIATLILDNKTRSIPTSAHKVRVVEYKTTYRRFTEFIKRLKTLKTLREYNEILAELTDRLILYRNCIDDCAAILVQHLLDATDPLIQTAFLNTLKIVEQQYPTSSIKHSNELLNLGKQTKSIKVASALLSYFSILPMSSPVDKNALARFAIQYSTNTHVRIQLCAFKLLSTLGRVSDLEASLKTSIINKLLQAIEHDDARVRAEALRAMVDLFKCKVGLNSSYYSSFVECLQDYYAEVRLAACEALFLLGINTPDSIVPLGLSTDESSKLINEVFRLICDLTNDEAKIVRVQAMKMIGKLCRNGVDINLIHQTLDKKLLRITKKKAFIAKVEQLDSETDDITVHDVTVDAQSASITAIGPCGALISGLEDEYSDVRAAAIESCYEISCCYDAFQSKLVEYIVSMFDDDIEHVRLLAMRTLGKIARGRVLSGEQVLSILTELLSRSYDIRSALHDILRVVRIGDPDTLFKLFHRLVENIQRFKTDTYSVLRCLRELGQNNSAFIALLLPKLLPMHSYLDVQEPQFSKIDHTCALILVLNAALHHPSIVAVLPDYVFRHYRYLRTKEPELTPNLQTNFSDVKFEIDASLPITIPSSHDAFERILKLSEQSQDLHANDRQKFYRNLAAELHKVAEMDVDLLAISECISLYYEVLAIITYQCNTRTCLKALSICKRLLTMFHGYSEKQLLLFQELHLYCHLFLISIQTKLSTNARQRCYKHIQWQREQLKNAGEQQQQQQQEMDEKLLHTNLISYAQQYISVMSKNILSNKTNMFKANNLIKMVSVTFLEPESNIEHVLEFLPGLSVSIPCLMNGKNLSRQQNINIKVTYLDGQYCLLPINDDNIRTLAEDNSLRIDSKVTFSHQHWLRPCYATFSVVLFPLRSQCFVMDINDEFVEITRPIRVLLHPKYLRHRLRKKHSIDEQSTMSATTVEQLDIAEDDNDEPETEWLDEAGVDEEETGHMDDDESEMDTSQDDEQVEYVERRKTPDSDEDEEMSY
;
A
#
# COMPACT_ATOMS: atom_id res chain seq x y z
N MET A 1 -10.03 3.93 48.54
CA MET A 1 -10.50 2.57 48.88
C MET A 1 -11.92 2.33 48.37
N ALA A 2 -12.98 2.77 49.08
CA ALA A 2 -14.38 2.45 48.73
C ALA A 2 -14.77 2.82 47.28
N THR A 3 -14.36 4.00 46.81
CA THR A 3 -14.55 4.47 45.42
C THR A 3 -13.88 3.56 44.37
N LEU A 4 -12.71 3.00 44.67
CA LEU A 4 -12.02 2.05 43.79
C LEU A 4 -12.77 0.70 43.75
N LYS A 5 -13.27 0.23 44.90
CA LYS A 5 -14.07 -0.99 44.99
C LYS A 5 -15.41 -0.85 44.24
N LYS A 6 -16.04 0.34 44.29
CA LYS A 6 -17.26 0.66 43.52
C LYS A 6 -16.98 0.68 42.01
N ARG A 7 -15.85 1.24 41.57
CA ARG A 7 -15.44 1.23 40.15
C ARG A 7 -15.16 -0.18 39.63
N ILE A 8 -14.49 -1.02 40.41
CA ILE A 8 -14.23 -2.43 40.05
C ILE A 8 -15.55 -3.21 39.94
N LEU A 9 -16.50 -3.00 40.86
CA LEU A 9 -17.82 -3.63 40.79
C LEU A 9 -18.64 -3.16 39.58
N GLN A 10 -18.62 -1.87 39.24
CA GLN A 10 -19.28 -1.37 38.02
C GLN A 10 -18.69 -1.99 36.75
N ASN A 11 -17.36 -2.08 36.66
CA ASN A 11 -16.69 -2.70 35.52
C ASN A 11 -16.98 -4.22 35.40
N ILE A 12 -17.30 -4.91 36.51
CA ILE A 12 -17.73 -6.31 36.49
C ILE A 12 -19.19 -6.41 36.02
N SER A 13 -20.11 -5.62 36.58
CA SER A 13 -21.52 -5.64 36.14
C SER A 13 -21.70 -5.26 34.68
N GLN A 14 -20.84 -4.38 34.13
CA GLN A 14 -20.84 -4.03 32.70
C GLN A 14 -20.28 -5.14 31.80
N ALA A 15 -19.48 -6.07 32.32
CA ALA A 15 -19.03 -7.25 31.58
C ALA A 15 -20.09 -8.35 31.57
N GLU A 16 -20.87 -8.47 32.65
CA GLU A 16 -21.96 -9.46 32.78
C GLU A 16 -23.20 -9.09 31.94
N THR A 17 -23.46 -7.80 31.69
CA THR A 17 -24.57 -7.35 30.82
C THR A 17 -24.28 -7.42 29.31
N ILE A 18 -23.09 -7.84 28.88
CA ILE A 18 -22.71 -7.92 27.44
C ILE A 18 -22.79 -9.37 26.91
N SER A 19 -23.02 -10.37 27.78
CA SER A 19 -23.00 -11.79 27.39
C SER A 19 -24.30 -12.37 26.81
N GLU A 20 -25.41 -11.62 26.76
CA GLU A 20 -26.72 -12.18 26.38
C GLU A 20 -27.28 -11.74 25.02
N THR A 21 -26.62 -10.83 24.28
CA THR A 21 -27.00 -10.49 22.90
C THR A 21 -25.78 -10.36 21.97
N THR A 22 -25.87 -10.97 20.77
CA THR A 22 -24.88 -10.93 19.68
C THR A 22 -23.45 -11.38 20.04
N SER A 23 -23.24 -12.69 20.19
CA SER A 23 -21.93 -13.30 20.47
C SER A 23 -21.02 -13.42 19.23
N GLN A 24 -20.56 -12.29 18.67
CA GLN A 24 -19.35 -12.29 17.85
C GLN A 24 -18.13 -12.12 18.77
N GLU A 25 -17.21 -13.10 18.80
CA GLU A 25 -15.88 -12.87 19.40
C GLU A 25 -15.14 -11.83 18.53
N PRO A 26 -14.70 -10.68 19.08
CA PRO A 26 -13.95 -9.70 18.31
C PRO A 26 -12.61 -10.32 17.88
N PRO A 27 -12.19 -10.17 16.61
CA PRO A 27 -10.93 -10.74 16.17
C PRO A 27 -9.77 -10.09 16.95
N ILE A 28 -8.82 -10.92 17.41
CA ILE A 28 -7.73 -10.51 18.31
C ILE A 28 -6.78 -9.47 17.67
N THR A 29 -6.91 -9.21 16.36
CA THR A 29 -6.28 -8.09 15.64
C THR A 29 -6.78 -6.71 16.10
N THR A 30 -8.00 -6.57 16.63
CA THR A 30 -8.62 -5.26 16.93
C THR A 30 -7.98 -4.53 18.12
N ILE A 31 -7.25 -5.24 19.00
CA ILE A 31 -6.51 -4.61 20.11
C ILE A 31 -5.17 -4.01 19.61
N ALA A 32 -4.60 -4.55 18.52
CA ALA A 32 -3.37 -4.01 17.93
C ALA A 32 -3.60 -2.66 17.20
N THR A 33 -4.80 -2.42 16.67
CA THR A 33 -5.13 -1.19 15.93
C THR A 33 -5.57 -0.03 16.82
N LEU A 34 -5.99 -0.27 18.07
CA LEU A 34 -6.42 0.79 19.00
C LEU A 34 -5.29 1.49 19.78
N ILE A 35 -4.02 1.11 19.56
CA ILE A 35 -2.85 1.67 20.26
C ILE A 35 -2.22 2.87 19.52
N LEU A 36 -2.54 3.07 18.23
CA LEU A 36 -1.97 4.14 17.41
C LEU A 36 -2.61 5.53 17.63
N ASP A 37 -3.80 5.63 18.25
CA ASP A 37 -4.54 6.89 18.40
C ASP A 37 -4.38 7.54 19.79
N ASN A 38 -3.11 7.75 20.19
CA ASN A 38 -2.78 8.35 21.49
C ASN A 38 -2.94 9.88 21.45
N LYS A 39 -4.19 10.31 21.70
CA LYS A 39 -4.71 11.68 21.70
C LYS A 39 -3.73 12.78 22.12
N THR A 40 -3.70 13.83 21.31
CA THR A 40 -3.10 15.13 21.61
C THR A 40 -3.55 15.66 22.98
N ARG A 41 -2.61 15.74 23.93
CA ARG A 41 -2.79 16.46 25.20
C ARG A 41 -1.73 17.54 25.35
N SER A 42 -2.11 18.75 24.98
CA SER A 42 -1.34 19.97 25.21
C SER A 42 -1.26 20.31 26.70
N ILE A 43 -0.06 20.18 27.29
CA ILE A 43 0.30 20.67 28.64
C ILE A 43 1.66 21.40 28.49
N PRO A 44 1.88 22.56 29.13
CA PRO A 44 2.76 23.58 28.57
C PRO A 44 4.25 23.44 28.90
N THR A 45 5.03 24.29 28.23
CA THR A 45 6.49 24.46 28.31
C THR A 45 7.05 24.60 29.72
N SER A 46 7.94 23.69 30.11
CA SER A 46 9.09 24.00 30.97
C SER A 46 10.25 23.05 30.65
N ALA A 47 11.48 23.57 30.64
CA ALA A 47 12.63 22.83 30.10
C ALA A 47 13.26 21.89 31.15
N HIS A 48 13.32 20.58 30.86
CA HIS A 48 14.12 19.61 31.60
C HIS A 48 14.92 18.69 30.66
N LYS A 49 16.13 18.31 31.09
CA LYS A 49 17.15 17.66 30.24
C LYS A 49 16.81 16.18 30.00
N VAL A 50 16.50 15.81 28.76
CA VAL A 50 16.42 14.40 28.32
C VAL A 50 17.59 14.09 27.39
N ARG A 51 18.61 13.38 27.89
CA ARG A 51 19.63 12.70 27.07
C ARG A 51 20.36 11.62 27.88
N VAL A 52 20.53 10.44 27.28
CA VAL A 52 21.41 9.33 27.73
C VAL A 52 21.00 8.62 29.04
N VAL A 53 19.96 7.77 28.98
CA VAL A 53 19.61 6.82 30.06
C VAL A 53 19.35 5.40 29.54
N GLU A 54 18.71 5.26 28.37
CA GLU A 54 17.94 4.07 27.99
C GLU A 54 18.72 2.76 27.98
N TYR A 55 19.86 2.67 27.28
CA TYR A 55 20.53 1.36 27.06
C TYR A 55 21.03 0.70 28.36
N LYS A 56 21.47 1.48 29.35
CA LYS A 56 21.81 0.94 30.68
C LYS A 56 20.57 0.54 31.47
N THR A 57 19.44 1.23 31.28
CA THR A 57 18.18 0.80 31.90
C THR A 57 17.61 -0.47 31.25
N THR A 58 17.72 -0.69 29.93
CA THR A 58 17.17 -1.89 29.30
C THR A 58 17.79 -3.18 29.83
N TYR A 59 19.12 -3.28 29.91
CA TYR A 59 19.78 -4.47 30.45
C TYR A 59 19.48 -4.66 31.95
N ARG A 60 19.52 -3.59 32.76
CA ARG A 60 19.19 -3.67 34.20
C ARG A 60 17.74 -4.10 34.42
N ARG A 61 16.79 -3.49 33.69
CA ARG A 61 15.36 -3.85 33.72
C ARG A 61 15.15 -5.29 33.24
N PHE A 62 15.94 -5.79 32.29
CA PHE A 62 15.91 -7.20 31.90
C PHE A 62 16.40 -8.12 33.03
N THR A 63 17.52 -7.82 33.70
CA THR A 63 17.98 -8.62 34.85
C THR A 63 16.96 -8.62 36.00
N GLU A 64 16.27 -7.50 36.18
CA GLU A 64 15.22 -7.28 37.17
C GLU A 64 13.90 -7.99 36.79
N PHE A 65 13.57 -8.04 35.50
CA PHE A 65 12.46 -8.79 34.92
C PHE A 65 12.67 -10.32 35.03
N ILE A 66 13.86 -10.84 34.69
CA ILE A 66 14.22 -12.25 34.90
C ILE A 66 14.19 -12.62 36.39
N LYS A 67 14.66 -11.73 37.27
CA LYS A 67 14.55 -11.94 38.72
C LYS A 67 13.09 -12.00 39.17
N ARG A 68 12.25 -11.06 38.73
CA ARG A 68 10.81 -11.06 39.04
C ARG A 68 10.14 -12.34 38.55
N LEU A 69 10.37 -12.74 37.28
CA LEU A 69 9.92 -14.01 36.70
C LEU A 69 10.21 -15.21 37.61
N LYS A 70 11.48 -15.38 38.01
CA LYS A 70 11.93 -16.46 38.92
C LYS A 70 11.35 -16.41 40.35
N THR A 71 10.63 -15.34 40.71
CA THR A 71 10.05 -15.13 42.05
C THR A 71 8.53 -15.03 42.07
N LEU A 72 7.85 -15.16 40.92
CA LEU A 72 6.40 -15.05 40.79
C LEU A 72 5.66 -16.09 41.66
N LYS A 73 4.60 -15.67 42.35
CA LYS A 73 3.78 -16.56 43.19
C LYS A 73 2.26 -16.37 43.07
N THR A 74 1.77 -15.30 42.43
CA THR A 74 0.35 -14.97 42.41
C THR A 74 -0.18 -14.63 41.01
N LEU A 75 -1.45 -14.98 40.74
CA LEU A 75 -2.15 -14.72 39.46
C LEU A 75 -2.03 -13.26 39.00
N ARG A 76 -1.99 -12.32 39.94
CA ARG A 76 -1.78 -10.89 39.66
C ARG A 76 -0.39 -10.61 39.09
N GLU A 77 0.67 -11.11 39.73
CA GLU A 77 2.04 -10.90 39.27
C GLU A 77 2.29 -11.58 37.91
N TYR A 78 1.71 -12.77 37.68
CA TYR A 78 1.77 -13.45 36.37
C TYR A 78 1.14 -12.57 35.27
N ASN A 79 -0.03 -11.95 35.52
CA ASN A 79 -0.69 -11.06 34.57
C ASN A 79 0.04 -9.73 34.36
N GLU A 80 0.60 -9.13 35.42
CA GLU A 80 1.41 -7.91 35.33
C GLU A 80 2.71 -8.13 34.53
N ILE A 81 3.34 -9.31 34.64
CA ILE A 81 4.48 -9.70 33.79
C ILE A 81 4.06 -10.05 32.36
N LEU A 82 2.90 -10.69 32.15
CA LEU A 82 2.39 -10.95 30.80
C LEU A 82 2.26 -9.66 29.99
N ALA A 83 1.62 -8.63 30.55
CA ALA A 83 1.52 -7.32 29.90
C ALA A 83 2.90 -6.71 29.59
N GLU A 84 3.81 -6.68 30.57
CA GLU A 84 5.16 -6.14 30.39
C GLU A 84 6.01 -6.92 29.37
N LEU A 85 5.77 -8.23 29.21
CA LEU A 85 6.41 -9.09 28.22
C LEU A 85 5.86 -8.78 26.82
N THR A 86 4.53 -8.73 26.65
CA THR A 86 3.88 -8.45 25.37
C THR A 86 4.27 -7.08 24.81
N ASP A 87 4.28 -6.03 25.65
CA ASP A 87 4.67 -4.67 25.25
C ASP A 87 6.15 -4.53 24.83
N ARG A 88 7.03 -5.48 25.21
CA ARG A 88 8.49 -5.28 25.18
C ARG A 88 9.32 -6.41 24.58
N LEU A 89 8.70 -7.44 24.00
CA LEU A 89 9.35 -8.56 23.31
C LEU A 89 10.56 -8.15 22.44
N ILE A 90 10.42 -7.08 21.65
CA ILE A 90 11.44 -6.51 20.76
C ILE A 90 12.75 -6.15 21.52
N LEU A 91 12.66 -5.73 22.79
CA LEU A 91 13.80 -5.31 23.60
C LEU A 91 14.58 -6.49 24.24
N TYR A 92 13.99 -7.69 24.27
CA TYR A 92 14.53 -8.84 25.00
C TYR A 92 15.16 -9.92 24.09
N ARG A 93 15.12 -9.74 22.76
CA ARG A 93 15.54 -10.69 21.70
C ARG A 93 16.75 -11.58 22.03
N ASN A 94 17.82 -11.02 22.60
CA ASN A 94 19.07 -11.74 22.84
C ASN A 94 19.03 -12.74 24.01
N CYS A 95 17.94 -12.80 24.77
CA CYS A 95 17.80 -13.61 25.98
C CYS A 95 16.42 -14.29 26.09
N ILE A 96 15.74 -14.49 24.96
CA ILE A 96 14.40 -15.08 24.92
C ILE A 96 14.41 -16.57 25.28
N ASP A 97 15.48 -17.29 24.98
CA ASP A 97 15.66 -18.69 25.38
C ASP A 97 15.61 -18.90 26.90
N ASP A 98 16.31 -18.04 27.67
CA ASP A 98 16.25 -18.04 29.13
C ASP A 98 14.82 -17.78 29.63
N CYS A 99 14.10 -16.84 28.99
CA CYS A 99 12.71 -16.54 29.32
C CYS A 99 11.81 -17.76 29.09
N ALA A 100 11.94 -18.40 27.93
CA ALA A 100 11.14 -19.57 27.55
C ALA A 100 11.37 -20.76 28.49
N ALA A 101 12.63 -21.05 28.85
CA ALA A 101 12.95 -22.12 29.81
C ALA A 101 12.35 -21.85 31.20
N ILE A 102 12.43 -20.61 31.71
CA ILE A 102 11.83 -20.21 33.00
C ILE A 102 10.30 -20.31 32.96
N LEU A 103 9.68 -19.90 31.85
CA LEU A 103 8.22 -19.99 31.66
C LEU A 103 7.74 -21.45 31.62
N VAL A 104 8.48 -22.36 30.99
CA VAL A 104 8.16 -23.81 31.01
C VAL A 104 8.32 -24.39 32.41
N GLN A 105 9.40 -24.05 33.13
CA GLN A 105 9.59 -24.56 34.49
C GLN A 105 8.42 -24.16 35.41
N HIS A 106 8.06 -22.88 35.44
CA HIS A 106 6.93 -22.43 36.27
C HIS A 106 5.57 -22.96 35.80
N LEU A 107 5.40 -23.32 34.51
CA LEU A 107 4.21 -24.00 34.01
C LEU A 107 4.10 -25.44 34.53
N LEU A 108 5.21 -26.16 34.64
CA LEU A 108 5.25 -27.52 35.20
C LEU A 108 5.09 -27.53 36.73
N ASP A 109 5.66 -26.53 37.42
CA ASP A 109 5.53 -26.35 38.88
C ASP A 109 4.13 -25.83 39.31
N ALA A 110 3.37 -25.19 38.42
CA ALA A 110 2.08 -24.58 38.73
C ALA A 110 0.96 -25.63 38.89
N THR A 111 0.23 -25.56 40.02
CA THR A 111 -0.92 -26.44 40.30
C THR A 111 -2.28 -25.86 39.87
N ASP A 112 -2.41 -24.54 39.72
CA ASP A 112 -3.64 -23.88 39.27
C ASP A 112 -3.76 -23.92 37.73
N PRO A 113 -4.82 -24.54 37.18
CA PRO A 113 -5.04 -24.59 35.73
C PRO A 113 -5.19 -23.21 35.05
N LEU A 114 -5.58 -22.15 35.77
CA LEU A 114 -5.62 -20.79 35.24
C LEU A 114 -4.21 -20.24 35.02
N ILE A 115 -3.31 -20.45 35.98
CA ILE A 115 -1.89 -20.05 35.88
C ILE A 115 -1.20 -20.86 34.77
N GLN A 116 -1.44 -22.18 34.70
CA GLN A 116 -0.95 -23.01 33.59
C GLN A 116 -1.45 -22.50 32.22
N THR A 117 -2.73 -22.15 32.11
CA THR A 117 -3.31 -21.61 30.86
C THR A 117 -2.68 -20.27 30.48
N ALA A 118 -2.43 -19.38 31.44
CA ALA A 118 -1.76 -18.11 31.20
C ALA A 118 -0.34 -18.32 30.66
N PHE A 119 0.48 -19.16 31.32
CA PHE A 119 1.83 -19.48 30.87
C PHE A 119 1.89 -20.10 29.47
N LEU A 120 0.98 -21.01 29.14
CA LEU A 120 0.89 -21.61 27.80
C LEU A 120 0.60 -20.56 26.72
N ASN A 121 -0.26 -19.59 27.00
CA ASN A 121 -0.52 -18.48 26.09
C ASN A 121 0.70 -17.54 25.98
N THR A 122 1.42 -17.28 27.08
CA THR A 122 2.69 -16.51 27.05
C THR A 122 3.72 -17.20 26.16
N LEU A 123 3.94 -18.51 26.36
CA LEU A 123 4.85 -19.32 25.55
C LEU A 123 4.44 -19.32 24.07
N LYS A 124 3.14 -19.42 23.79
CA LYS A 124 2.60 -19.32 22.42
C LYS A 124 2.94 -17.99 21.74
N ILE A 125 2.79 -16.86 22.45
CA ILE A 125 3.12 -15.52 21.92
C ILE A 125 4.64 -15.38 21.70
N VAL A 126 5.45 -15.85 22.65
CA VAL A 126 6.92 -15.84 22.54
C VAL A 126 7.36 -16.61 21.29
N GLU A 127 6.89 -17.85 21.13
CA GLU A 127 7.27 -18.75 20.03
C GLU A 127 6.78 -18.24 18.65
N GLN A 128 5.65 -17.52 18.61
CA GLN A 128 5.16 -16.87 17.38
C GLN A 128 6.03 -15.70 16.92
N GLN A 129 6.66 -14.95 17.84
CA GLN A 129 7.53 -13.82 17.46
C GLN A 129 8.98 -14.24 17.26
N TYR A 130 9.43 -15.27 17.98
CA TYR A 130 10.79 -15.79 17.93
C TYR A 130 10.72 -17.31 18.13
N PRO A 131 11.05 -18.14 17.13
CA PRO A 131 11.18 -19.59 17.36
C PRO A 131 12.31 -19.85 18.37
N THR A 132 12.02 -20.54 19.47
CA THR A 132 12.92 -20.63 20.64
C THR A 132 13.37 -22.05 20.95
N SER A 133 14.27 -22.18 21.93
CA SER A 133 14.59 -23.47 22.56
C SER A 133 13.51 -24.04 23.48
N SER A 134 12.33 -23.39 23.63
CA SER A 134 11.14 -23.96 24.31
C SER A 134 10.83 -25.39 23.85
N ILE A 135 11.04 -25.63 22.54
CA ILE A 135 10.79 -26.87 21.80
C ILE A 135 11.50 -28.07 22.45
N LYS A 136 12.61 -27.87 23.16
CA LYS A 136 13.32 -28.93 23.92
C LYS A 136 12.44 -29.60 24.97
N HIS A 137 11.51 -28.87 25.58
CA HIS A 137 10.62 -29.34 26.64
C HIS A 137 9.26 -29.85 26.12
N SER A 138 9.08 -29.92 24.79
CA SER A 138 7.84 -30.36 24.14
C SER A 138 7.30 -31.70 24.66
N ASN A 139 8.16 -32.65 24.99
CA ASN A 139 7.77 -33.96 25.55
C ASN A 139 7.24 -33.85 26.98
N GLU A 140 7.72 -32.90 27.79
CA GLU A 140 7.23 -32.62 29.14
C GLU A 140 5.84 -31.98 29.08
N LEU A 141 5.66 -31.01 28.18
CA LEU A 141 4.37 -30.39 27.87
C LEU A 141 3.35 -31.41 27.32
N LEU A 142 3.79 -32.38 26.52
CA LEU A 142 2.94 -33.45 26.01
C LEU A 142 2.52 -34.42 27.13
N ASN A 143 3.37 -34.65 28.13
CA ASN A 143 3.03 -35.45 29.30
C ASN A 143 2.09 -34.70 30.26
N LEU A 144 2.28 -33.39 30.46
CA LEU A 144 1.31 -32.52 31.15
C LEU A 144 -0.06 -32.59 30.47
N GLY A 145 -0.09 -32.58 29.13
CA GLY A 145 -1.32 -32.76 28.34
C GLY A 145 -2.02 -34.10 28.54
N LYS A 146 -1.27 -35.20 28.72
CA LYS A 146 -1.85 -36.52 29.01
C LYS A 146 -2.42 -36.65 30.42
N GLN A 147 -1.97 -35.80 31.35
CA GLN A 147 -2.36 -35.84 32.76
C GLN A 147 -3.44 -34.81 33.14
N THR A 148 -3.51 -33.69 32.42
CA THR A 148 -4.45 -32.61 32.76
C THR A 148 -5.91 -33.00 32.53
N LYS A 149 -6.78 -32.59 33.46
CA LYS A 149 -8.25 -32.69 33.34
C LYS A 149 -8.88 -31.32 33.01
N SER A 150 -8.09 -30.26 32.88
CA SER A 150 -8.61 -28.91 32.66
C SER A 150 -8.80 -28.61 31.18
N ILE A 151 -10.05 -28.28 30.81
CA ILE A 151 -10.45 -27.87 29.46
C ILE A 151 -9.59 -26.71 28.94
N LYS A 152 -9.33 -25.73 29.80
CA LYS A 152 -8.54 -24.53 29.45
C LYS A 152 -7.09 -24.91 29.12
N VAL A 153 -6.45 -25.71 29.97
CA VAL A 153 -5.06 -26.17 29.79
C VAL A 153 -4.92 -27.09 28.58
N ALA A 154 -5.83 -28.04 28.39
CA ALA A 154 -5.85 -28.91 27.21
C ALA A 154 -6.00 -28.10 25.90
N SER A 155 -6.94 -27.15 25.85
CA SER A 155 -7.12 -26.28 24.68
C SER A 155 -5.90 -25.38 24.40
N ALA A 156 -5.22 -24.90 25.45
CA ALA A 156 -4.02 -24.08 25.34
C ALA A 156 -2.80 -24.91 24.89
N LEU A 157 -2.63 -26.14 25.39
CA LEU A 157 -1.59 -27.07 24.92
C LEU A 157 -1.77 -27.43 23.44
N LEU A 158 -2.98 -27.84 23.03
CA LEU A 158 -3.29 -28.14 21.62
C LEU A 158 -3.02 -26.91 20.73
N SER A 159 -3.42 -25.72 21.19
CA SER A 159 -3.16 -24.43 20.52
C SER A 159 -1.68 -24.01 20.46
N TYR A 160 -0.87 -24.45 21.42
CA TYR A 160 0.58 -24.22 21.46
C TYR A 160 1.29 -25.19 20.50
N PHE A 161 0.91 -26.47 20.52
CA PHE A 161 1.47 -27.45 19.59
C PHE A 161 1.15 -27.11 18.13
N SER A 162 -0.01 -26.51 17.83
CA SER A 162 -0.40 -26.15 16.46
C SER A 162 0.39 -24.99 15.83
N ILE A 163 1.27 -24.31 16.57
CA ILE A 163 2.13 -23.24 16.05
C ILE A 163 3.61 -23.66 15.92
N LEU A 164 4.00 -24.84 16.40
CA LEU A 164 5.40 -25.24 16.41
C LEU A 164 5.94 -25.47 14.99
N PRO A 165 7.20 -25.11 14.69
CA PRO A 165 7.81 -25.37 13.39
C PRO A 165 7.79 -26.86 13.01
N MET A 166 7.55 -27.17 11.74
CA MET A 166 7.55 -28.57 11.24
C MET A 166 8.93 -29.25 11.36
N SER A 167 9.99 -28.47 11.52
CA SER A 167 11.36 -28.90 11.79
C SER A 167 11.64 -29.21 13.27
N SER A 168 10.64 -29.08 14.15
CA SER A 168 10.82 -29.30 15.60
C SER A 168 11.10 -30.78 15.94
N PRO A 169 12.03 -31.07 16.89
CA PRO A 169 12.36 -32.43 17.35
C PRO A 169 11.29 -33.08 18.25
N VAL A 170 10.02 -32.67 18.16
CA VAL A 170 8.91 -33.31 18.91
C VAL A 170 8.57 -34.65 18.27
N ASP A 171 8.19 -35.67 19.06
CA ASP A 171 7.59 -36.88 18.49
C ASP A 171 6.21 -36.57 17.89
N LYS A 172 6.20 -36.40 16.57
CA LYS A 172 5.02 -36.08 15.76
C LYS A 172 3.99 -37.21 15.76
N ASN A 173 4.41 -38.48 15.88
CA ASN A 173 3.51 -39.63 15.95
C ASN A 173 2.83 -39.70 17.32
N ALA A 174 3.56 -39.47 18.42
CA ALA A 174 2.95 -39.35 19.76
C ALA A 174 2.02 -38.14 19.86
N LEU A 175 2.39 -37.01 19.27
CA LEU A 175 1.57 -35.79 19.25
C LEU A 175 0.30 -35.95 18.38
N ALA A 176 0.37 -36.68 17.27
CA ALA A 176 -0.80 -37.02 16.47
C ALA A 176 -1.76 -37.97 17.20
N ARG A 177 -1.25 -39.02 17.85
CA ARG A 177 -2.07 -39.93 18.69
C ARG A 177 -2.77 -39.16 19.83
N PHE A 178 -2.05 -38.23 20.48
CA PHE A 178 -2.60 -37.33 21.49
C PHE A 178 -3.74 -36.46 20.95
N ALA A 179 -3.53 -35.81 19.80
CA ALA A 179 -4.56 -34.99 19.17
C ALA A 179 -5.77 -35.82 18.68
N ILE A 180 -5.57 -37.04 18.17
CA ILE A 180 -6.66 -37.98 17.83
C ILE A 180 -7.48 -38.32 19.09
N GLN A 181 -6.85 -38.62 20.23
CA GLN A 181 -7.56 -38.90 21.49
C GLN A 181 -8.41 -37.70 21.95
N TYR A 182 -7.87 -36.48 21.83
CA TYR A 182 -8.58 -35.27 22.22
C TYR A 182 -9.64 -34.81 21.20
N SER A 183 -9.61 -35.28 19.94
CA SER A 183 -10.67 -35.02 18.95
C SER A 183 -12.01 -35.67 19.31
N THR A 184 -12.01 -36.73 20.12
CA THR A 184 -13.22 -37.40 20.63
C THR A 184 -13.64 -36.92 22.03
N ASN A 185 -13.21 -35.72 22.44
CA ASN A 185 -13.61 -35.12 23.72
C ASN A 185 -15.02 -34.50 23.63
N THR A 186 -15.76 -34.49 24.74
CA THR A 186 -17.11 -33.90 24.83
C THR A 186 -17.15 -32.38 24.72
N HIS A 187 -16.02 -31.68 24.88
CA HIS A 187 -15.97 -30.22 24.82
C HIS A 187 -15.50 -29.71 23.45
N VAL A 188 -16.41 -29.05 22.72
CA VAL A 188 -16.17 -28.43 21.41
C VAL A 188 -14.87 -27.63 21.33
N ARG A 189 -14.56 -26.79 22.32
CA ARG A 189 -13.29 -26.02 22.35
C ARG A 189 -12.04 -26.89 22.25
N ILE A 190 -12.06 -28.10 22.82
CA ILE A 190 -10.97 -29.07 22.72
C ILE A 190 -10.97 -29.70 21.32
N GLN A 191 -12.12 -30.15 20.82
CA GLN A 191 -12.25 -30.74 19.48
C GLN A 191 -11.68 -29.80 18.41
N LEU A 192 -12.06 -28.52 18.42
CA LEU A 192 -11.56 -27.48 17.50
C LEU A 192 -10.02 -27.36 17.54
N CYS A 193 -9.44 -27.26 18.75
CA CYS A 193 -7.98 -27.17 18.90
C CYS A 193 -7.27 -28.47 18.47
N ALA A 194 -7.92 -29.62 18.65
CA ALA A 194 -7.41 -30.92 18.22
C ALA A 194 -7.43 -31.04 16.69
N PHE A 195 -8.55 -30.76 16.01
CA PHE A 195 -8.63 -30.81 14.54
C PHE A 195 -7.68 -29.83 13.87
N LYS A 196 -7.50 -28.63 14.44
CA LYS A 196 -6.48 -27.68 13.97
C LYS A 196 -5.07 -28.26 14.03
N LEU A 197 -4.71 -28.89 15.15
CA LEU A 197 -3.42 -29.58 15.32
C LEU A 197 -3.29 -30.79 14.36
N LEU A 198 -4.35 -31.58 14.16
CA LEU A 198 -4.35 -32.67 13.18
C LEU A 198 -4.15 -32.19 11.74
N SER A 199 -4.73 -31.05 11.36
CA SER A 199 -4.46 -30.43 10.06
C SER A 199 -2.98 -30.10 9.89
N THR A 200 -2.30 -29.62 10.94
CA THR A 200 -0.86 -29.32 10.88
C THR A 200 -0.02 -30.59 10.81
N LEU A 201 -0.35 -31.61 11.60
CA LEU A 201 0.42 -32.86 11.67
C LEU A 201 0.25 -33.75 10.43
N GLY A 202 -0.94 -33.79 9.81
CA GLY A 202 -1.16 -34.60 8.61
C GLY A 202 -0.32 -34.15 7.40
N ARG A 203 0.13 -32.88 7.37
CA ARG A 203 1.05 -32.31 6.36
C ARG A 203 2.49 -32.82 6.49
N VAL A 204 2.84 -33.51 7.58
CA VAL A 204 4.20 -34.02 7.83
C VAL A 204 4.48 -35.26 6.97
N SER A 205 5.57 -35.23 6.20
CA SER A 205 6.04 -36.36 5.37
C SER A 205 6.19 -37.65 6.19
N ASP A 206 6.91 -37.58 7.31
CA ASP A 206 7.37 -38.73 8.10
C ASP A 206 6.33 -39.30 9.09
N LEU A 207 5.13 -38.73 9.15
CA LEU A 207 4.05 -39.22 10.02
C LEU A 207 3.52 -40.56 9.49
N GLU A 208 3.31 -41.53 10.39
CA GLU A 208 2.83 -42.88 10.08
C GLU A 208 1.58 -42.88 9.18
N ALA A 209 1.58 -43.69 8.12
CA ALA A 209 0.48 -43.74 7.16
C ALA A 209 -0.86 -44.14 7.79
N SER A 210 -0.84 -45.04 8.78
CA SER A 210 -2.00 -45.43 9.60
C SER A 210 -2.55 -44.25 10.41
N LEU A 211 -1.70 -43.35 10.91
CA LEU A 211 -2.14 -42.13 11.58
C LEU A 211 -2.71 -41.12 10.58
N LYS A 212 -2.15 -40.98 9.38
CA LYS A 212 -2.72 -40.14 8.31
C LYS A 212 -4.14 -40.57 7.94
N THR A 213 -4.37 -41.86 7.70
CA THR A 213 -5.72 -42.41 7.47
C THR A 213 -6.65 -42.19 8.66
N SER A 214 -6.14 -42.38 9.89
CA SER A 214 -6.90 -42.17 11.12
C SER A 214 -7.32 -40.70 11.32
N ILE A 215 -6.47 -39.75 10.91
CA ILE A 215 -6.77 -38.31 10.89
C ILE A 215 -7.89 -38.01 9.89
N ILE A 216 -7.78 -38.49 8.65
CA ILE A 216 -8.80 -38.27 7.61
C ILE A 216 -10.14 -38.85 8.04
N ASN A 217 -10.17 -40.09 8.55
CA ASN A 217 -11.40 -40.71 9.06
C ASN A 217 -12.01 -39.95 10.24
N LYS A 218 -11.20 -39.35 11.12
CA LYS A 218 -11.69 -38.52 12.24
C LYS A 218 -12.17 -37.15 11.80
N LEU A 219 -11.61 -36.59 10.73
CA LEU A 219 -12.10 -35.36 10.12
C LEU A 219 -13.44 -35.60 9.42
N LEU A 220 -13.57 -36.67 8.62
CA LEU A 220 -14.83 -37.05 7.97
C LEU A 220 -15.96 -37.25 9.00
N GLN A 221 -15.72 -38.00 10.08
CA GLN A 221 -16.70 -38.15 11.16
C GLN A 221 -17.09 -36.82 11.82
N ALA A 222 -16.20 -35.82 11.82
CA ALA A 222 -16.45 -34.51 12.42
C ALA A 222 -17.19 -33.54 11.48
N ILE A 223 -17.33 -33.89 10.20
CA ILE A 223 -18.18 -33.15 9.24
C ILE A 223 -19.67 -33.42 9.51
N GLU A 224 -20.03 -34.60 10.03
CA GLU A 224 -21.40 -34.98 10.40
C GLU A 224 -21.79 -34.55 11.84
N HIS A 225 -21.01 -33.70 12.50
CA HIS A 225 -21.15 -33.37 13.92
C HIS A 225 -22.22 -32.29 14.20
N ASP A 226 -23.02 -32.44 15.26
CA ASP A 226 -24.14 -31.53 15.61
C ASP A 226 -23.75 -30.04 15.68
N ASP A 227 -22.60 -29.74 16.30
CA ASP A 227 -22.07 -28.38 16.42
C ASP A 227 -21.40 -27.91 15.11
N ALA A 228 -21.98 -26.89 14.47
CA ALA A 228 -21.51 -26.33 13.20
C ALA A 228 -20.06 -25.83 13.22
N ARG A 229 -19.53 -25.41 14.38
CA ARG A 229 -18.13 -24.97 14.50
C ARG A 229 -17.18 -26.14 14.29
N VAL A 230 -17.57 -27.33 14.75
CA VAL A 230 -16.82 -28.57 14.58
C VAL A 230 -16.82 -28.98 13.11
N ARG A 231 -17.98 -28.95 12.44
CA ARG A 231 -18.10 -29.20 10.99
C ARG A 231 -17.19 -28.25 10.20
N ALA A 232 -17.26 -26.95 10.47
CA ALA A 232 -16.47 -25.93 9.80
C ALA A 232 -14.95 -26.10 10.02
N GLU A 233 -14.48 -26.39 11.24
CA GLU A 233 -13.03 -26.61 11.48
C GLU A 233 -12.56 -27.97 10.94
N ALA A 234 -13.42 -29.00 10.90
CA ALA A 234 -13.11 -30.27 10.25
C ALA A 234 -12.94 -30.11 8.72
N LEU A 235 -13.85 -29.37 8.07
CA LEU A 235 -13.72 -29.01 6.66
C LEU A 235 -12.47 -28.16 6.39
N ARG A 236 -12.20 -27.13 7.20
CA ARG A 236 -10.96 -26.33 7.08
C ARG A 236 -9.70 -27.17 7.26
N ALA A 237 -9.72 -28.14 8.18
CA ALA A 237 -8.61 -29.07 8.38
C ALA A 237 -8.42 -30.01 7.18
N MET A 238 -9.49 -30.50 6.55
CA MET A 238 -9.43 -31.27 5.29
C MET A 238 -8.87 -30.42 4.15
N VAL A 239 -9.40 -29.21 3.96
CA VAL A 239 -8.93 -28.20 3.01
C VAL A 239 -7.42 -27.93 3.16
N ASP A 240 -6.93 -27.81 4.39
CA ASP A 240 -5.52 -27.57 4.67
C ASP A 240 -4.60 -28.79 4.43
N LEU A 241 -5.14 -30.01 4.48
CA LEU A 241 -4.45 -31.23 4.02
C LEU A 241 -4.45 -31.33 2.49
N PHE A 242 -5.58 -30.98 1.84
CA PHE A 242 -5.75 -30.99 0.39
C PHE A 242 -4.82 -29.98 -0.31
N LYS A 243 -4.59 -28.79 0.27
CA LYS A 243 -3.57 -27.82 -0.16
C LYS A 243 -2.16 -28.44 -0.23
N CYS A 244 -1.86 -29.41 0.63
CA CYS A 244 -0.61 -30.19 0.62
C CYS A 244 -0.69 -31.52 -0.13
N LYS A 245 -1.78 -31.75 -0.88
CA LYS A 245 -2.10 -33.00 -1.61
C LYS A 245 -2.20 -34.26 -0.72
N VAL A 246 -2.45 -34.10 0.58
CA VAL A 246 -2.64 -35.22 1.51
C VAL A 246 -4.12 -35.60 1.58
N GLY A 247 -4.43 -36.89 1.42
CA GLY A 247 -5.77 -37.42 1.71
C GLY A 247 -6.86 -37.11 0.69
N LEU A 248 -6.52 -36.69 -0.53
CA LEU A 248 -7.50 -36.44 -1.61
C LEU A 248 -8.10 -37.75 -2.12
N ASN A 249 -9.43 -37.83 -2.12
CA ASN A 249 -10.18 -38.94 -2.73
C ASN A 249 -11.54 -38.42 -3.22
N SER A 250 -11.92 -38.74 -4.46
CA SER A 250 -13.20 -38.33 -5.05
C SER A 250 -14.42 -38.91 -4.32
N SER A 251 -14.25 -39.98 -3.54
CA SER A 251 -15.31 -40.54 -2.68
C SER A 251 -15.89 -39.56 -1.66
N TYR A 252 -15.19 -38.47 -1.33
CA TYR A 252 -15.66 -37.46 -0.37
C TYR A 252 -16.57 -36.39 -0.98
N TYR A 253 -16.79 -36.44 -2.30
CA TYR A 253 -17.63 -35.49 -3.04
C TYR A 253 -19.01 -35.31 -2.40
N SER A 254 -19.80 -36.39 -2.22
CA SER A 254 -21.18 -36.30 -1.73
C SER A 254 -21.28 -35.64 -0.35
N SER A 255 -20.42 -36.04 0.60
CA SER A 255 -20.40 -35.46 1.95
C SER A 255 -20.07 -33.95 1.95
N PHE A 256 -19.27 -33.48 0.99
CA PHE A 256 -19.03 -32.04 0.84
C PHE A 256 -20.19 -31.32 0.14
N VAL A 257 -20.93 -31.98 -0.76
CA VAL A 257 -22.15 -31.43 -1.38
C VAL A 257 -23.27 -31.25 -0.35
N GLU A 258 -23.46 -32.23 0.52
CA GLU A 258 -24.38 -32.14 1.66
C GLU A 258 -24.05 -30.93 2.55
N CYS A 259 -22.75 -30.67 2.79
CA CYS A 259 -22.29 -29.50 3.54
C CYS A 259 -22.47 -28.14 2.84
N LEU A 260 -22.81 -28.11 1.54
CA LEU A 260 -23.25 -26.88 0.87
C LEU A 260 -24.68 -26.49 1.26
N GLN A 261 -25.47 -27.41 1.81
CA GLN A 261 -26.84 -27.15 2.29
C GLN A 261 -26.90 -26.87 3.80
N ASP A 262 -25.75 -26.66 4.45
CA ASP A 262 -25.69 -26.33 5.87
C ASP A 262 -26.25 -24.92 6.14
N TYR A 263 -27.03 -24.77 7.21
CA TYR A 263 -27.56 -23.49 7.68
C TYR A 263 -26.45 -22.45 7.95
N TYR A 264 -25.26 -22.87 8.41
CA TYR A 264 -24.17 -21.99 8.81
C TYR A 264 -23.20 -21.71 7.65
N ALA A 265 -23.06 -20.42 7.32
CA ALA A 265 -22.20 -19.95 6.23
C ALA A 265 -20.73 -20.36 6.38
N GLU A 266 -20.22 -20.49 7.60
CA GLU A 266 -18.87 -20.98 7.88
C GLU A 266 -18.62 -22.42 7.42
N VAL A 267 -19.67 -23.25 7.42
CA VAL A 267 -19.62 -24.64 6.94
C VAL A 267 -19.68 -24.65 5.42
N ARG A 268 -20.67 -23.96 4.82
CA ARG A 268 -20.82 -23.82 3.36
C ARG A 268 -19.54 -23.27 2.70
N LEU A 269 -18.92 -22.25 3.30
CA LEU A 269 -17.65 -21.67 2.86
C LEU A 269 -16.49 -22.69 2.86
N ALA A 270 -16.39 -23.50 3.93
CA ALA A 270 -15.33 -24.49 4.05
C ALA A 270 -15.56 -25.72 3.15
N ALA A 271 -16.82 -26.10 2.91
CA ALA A 271 -17.20 -27.11 1.95
C ALA A 271 -16.97 -26.67 0.50
N CYS A 272 -17.23 -25.40 0.19
CA CYS A 272 -16.87 -24.77 -1.09
C CYS A 272 -15.35 -24.82 -1.34
N GLU A 273 -14.51 -24.52 -0.33
CA GLU A 273 -13.06 -24.72 -0.43
C GLU A 273 -12.66 -26.20 -0.61
N ALA A 274 -13.34 -27.14 0.05
CA ALA A 274 -13.07 -28.57 -0.06
C ALA A 274 -13.38 -29.10 -1.48
N LEU A 275 -14.56 -28.77 -2.01
CA LEU A 275 -14.99 -29.13 -3.36
C LEU A 275 -14.11 -28.50 -4.44
N PHE A 276 -13.76 -27.22 -4.30
CA PHE A 276 -12.83 -26.54 -5.21
C PHE A 276 -11.49 -27.29 -5.31
N LEU A 277 -10.87 -27.60 -4.16
CA LEU A 277 -9.59 -28.31 -4.10
C LEU A 277 -9.69 -29.75 -4.63
N LEU A 278 -10.82 -30.43 -4.39
CA LEU A 278 -11.06 -31.77 -4.92
C LEU A 278 -11.22 -31.73 -6.46
N GLY A 279 -12.00 -30.79 -6.98
CA GLY A 279 -12.23 -30.59 -8.41
C GLY A 279 -10.94 -30.29 -9.18
N ILE A 280 -10.12 -29.33 -8.73
CA ILE A 280 -8.87 -28.98 -9.44
C ILE A 280 -7.79 -30.07 -9.37
N ASN A 281 -7.81 -30.93 -8.35
CA ASN A 281 -6.79 -31.98 -8.16
C ASN A 281 -7.20 -33.34 -8.76
N THR A 282 -8.49 -33.64 -8.92
CA THR A 282 -8.97 -34.91 -9.51
C THR A 282 -10.04 -34.70 -10.60
N PRO A 283 -9.81 -33.83 -11.60
CA PRO A 283 -10.85 -33.26 -12.47
C PRO A 283 -11.61 -34.27 -13.33
N ASP A 284 -10.92 -35.30 -13.83
CA ASP A 284 -11.49 -36.35 -14.69
C ASP A 284 -12.21 -37.47 -13.93
N SER A 285 -12.33 -37.38 -12.59
CA SER A 285 -13.12 -38.32 -11.81
C SER A 285 -14.59 -38.28 -12.25
N ILE A 286 -15.22 -39.43 -12.43
CA ILE A 286 -16.65 -39.51 -12.71
C ILE A 286 -17.41 -39.52 -11.38
N VAL A 287 -18.44 -38.67 -11.26
CA VAL A 287 -19.35 -38.57 -10.11
C VAL A 287 -20.81 -38.51 -10.61
N PRO A 288 -21.80 -38.91 -9.79
CA PRO A 288 -23.21 -38.70 -10.12
C PRO A 288 -23.52 -37.21 -10.27
N LEU A 289 -24.51 -36.91 -11.12
CA LEU A 289 -25.03 -35.57 -11.32
C LEU A 289 -26.04 -35.26 -10.20
N GLY A 290 -25.69 -34.35 -9.31
CA GLY A 290 -26.39 -34.19 -8.02
C GLY A 290 -26.36 -35.45 -7.12
N LEU A 291 -27.23 -35.46 -6.09
CA LEU A 291 -27.29 -36.53 -5.08
C LEU A 291 -28.24 -37.69 -5.43
N SER A 292 -28.97 -37.64 -6.55
CA SER A 292 -30.15 -38.50 -6.78
C SER A 292 -30.45 -38.88 -8.25
N THR A 293 -29.50 -38.73 -9.18
CA THR A 293 -29.71 -39.13 -10.59
C THR A 293 -28.72 -40.19 -11.07
N ASP A 294 -29.15 -41.02 -12.02
CA ASP A 294 -28.31 -42.02 -12.71
C ASP A 294 -27.38 -41.40 -13.75
N GLU A 295 -27.50 -40.09 -14.04
CA GLU A 295 -26.57 -39.38 -14.91
C GLU A 295 -25.24 -39.15 -14.19
N SER A 296 -24.14 -39.12 -14.94
CA SER A 296 -22.80 -38.90 -14.38
C SER A 296 -21.98 -37.89 -15.19
N SER A 297 -21.15 -37.13 -14.49
CA SER A 297 -20.37 -36.03 -15.04
C SER A 297 -18.90 -36.12 -14.60
N LYS A 298 -18.02 -35.38 -15.29
CA LYS A 298 -16.70 -35.10 -14.75
C LYS A 298 -16.85 -34.22 -13.51
N LEU A 299 -16.13 -34.57 -12.45
CA LEU A 299 -16.12 -33.86 -11.17
C LEU A 299 -15.78 -32.37 -11.34
N ILE A 300 -14.86 -32.00 -12.25
CA ILE A 300 -14.55 -30.57 -12.48
C ILE A 300 -15.76 -29.78 -13.01
N ASN A 301 -16.59 -30.37 -13.86
CA ASN A 301 -17.80 -29.73 -14.38
C ASN A 301 -18.87 -29.60 -13.28
N GLU A 302 -18.99 -30.61 -12.42
CA GLU A 302 -20.01 -30.62 -11.37
C GLU A 302 -19.66 -29.69 -10.20
N VAL A 303 -18.40 -29.69 -9.77
CA VAL A 303 -17.85 -28.66 -8.85
C VAL A 303 -18.02 -27.26 -9.43
N PHE A 304 -17.88 -27.08 -10.75
CA PHE A 304 -18.13 -25.80 -11.41
C PHE A 304 -19.61 -25.39 -11.37
N ARG A 305 -20.57 -26.31 -11.59
CA ARG A 305 -22.01 -26.03 -11.43
C ARG A 305 -22.32 -25.57 -10.00
N LEU A 306 -21.96 -26.38 -9.01
CA LEU A 306 -22.22 -26.11 -7.60
C LEU A 306 -21.62 -24.77 -7.12
N ILE A 307 -20.40 -24.44 -7.56
CA ILE A 307 -19.76 -23.16 -7.22
C ILE A 307 -20.39 -21.98 -7.99
N CYS A 308 -21.01 -22.22 -9.16
CA CYS A 308 -21.87 -21.23 -9.81
C CYS A 308 -23.21 -21.03 -9.08
N ASP A 309 -23.84 -22.08 -8.52
CA ASP A 309 -25.04 -21.93 -7.69
C ASP A 309 -24.77 -21.04 -6.46
N LEU A 310 -23.64 -21.28 -5.77
CA LEU A 310 -23.17 -20.49 -4.62
C LEU A 310 -22.89 -18.99 -4.92
N THR A 311 -22.96 -18.56 -6.19
CA THR A 311 -22.97 -17.12 -6.53
C THR A 311 -24.22 -16.40 -6.06
N ASN A 312 -25.27 -17.12 -5.63
CA ASN A 312 -26.52 -16.56 -5.11
C ASN A 312 -26.72 -16.89 -3.62
N ASP A 313 -25.67 -17.32 -2.90
CA ASP A 313 -25.74 -17.64 -1.47
C ASP A 313 -26.14 -16.41 -0.63
N GLU A 314 -26.99 -16.61 0.39
CA GLU A 314 -27.43 -15.56 1.31
C GLU A 314 -26.25 -14.84 1.99
N ALA A 315 -25.18 -15.56 2.28
CA ALA A 315 -24.00 -15.04 2.96
C ALA A 315 -22.96 -14.52 1.96
N LYS A 316 -22.78 -13.19 1.94
CA LYS A 316 -21.71 -12.45 1.21
C LYS A 316 -20.36 -13.17 1.18
N ILE A 317 -19.90 -13.74 2.31
CA ILE A 317 -18.59 -14.39 2.40
C ILE A 317 -18.48 -15.63 1.50
N VAL A 318 -19.58 -16.36 1.30
CA VAL A 318 -19.66 -17.50 0.39
C VAL A 318 -19.68 -16.98 -1.05
N ARG A 319 -20.52 -15.99 -1.38
CA ARG A 319 -20.57 -15.38 -2.73
C ARG A 319 -19.20 -14.87 -3.20
N VAL A 320 -18.47 -14.13 -2.36
CA VAL A 320 -17.11 -13.63 -2.67
C VAL A 320 -16.13 -14.78 -2.97
N GLN A 321 -16.21 -15.87 -2.21
CA GLN A 321 -15.29 -17.01 -2.38
C GLN A 321 -15.68 -17.86 -3.60
N ALA A 322 -16.98 -18.07 -3.83
CA ALA A 322 -17.52 -18.74 -5.00
C ALA A 322 -17.06 -18.05 -6.30
N MET A 323 -17.22 -16.73 -6.41
CA MET A 323 -16.67 -15.94 -7.52
C MET A 323 -15.19 -16.25 -7.74
N LYS A 324 -14.37 -16.09 -6.69
CA LYS A 324 -12.90 -16.34 -6.72
C LYS A 324 -12.51 -17.77 -7.05
N MET A 325 -13.44 -18.72 -7.09
CA MET A 325 -13.19 -20.10 -7.51
C MET A 325 -13.59 -20.36 -8.96
N ILE A 326 -14.69 -19.75 -9.46
CA ILE A 326 -15.12 -19.84 -10.87
C ILE A 326 -13.96 -19.52 -11.81
N GLY A 327 -13.28 -18.39 -11.59
CA GLY A 327 -12.15 -17.96 -12.41
C GLY A 327 -10.97 -18.93 -12.45
N LYS A 328 -10.77 -19.69 -11.36
CA LYS A 328 -9.69 -20.67 -11.22
C LYS A 328 -10.05 -22.02 -11.80
N LEU A 329 -11.28 -22.49 -11.57
CA LEU A 329 -11.81 -23.75 -12.10
C LEU A 329 -11.75 -23.79 -13.63
N CYS A 330 -12.04 -22.67 -14.30
CA CYS A 330 -11.96 -22.56 -15.75
C CYS A 330 -10.57 -22.89 -16.34
N ARG A 331 -9.50 -22.88 -15.54
CA ARG A 331 -8.15 -23.29 -15.99
C ARG A 331 -7.92 -24.80 -15.97
N ASN A 332 -8.82 -25.56 -15.36
CA ASN A 332 -8.62 -26.98 -15.02
C ASN A 332 -9.48 -27.95 -15.85
N GLY A 333 -9.97 -27.52 -17.02
CA GLY A 333 -10.67 -28.40 -17.97
C GLY A 333 -12.19 -28.46 -17.82
N VAL A 334 -12.81 -27.39 -17.31
CA VAL A 334 -14.26 -27.17 -17.38
C VAL A 334 -14.71 -27.08 -18.85
N ASP A 335 -15.89 -27.63 -19.17
CA ASP A 335 -16.49 -27.50 -20.50
C ASP A 335 -16.81 -26.04 -20.85
N ILE A 336 -16.36 -25.60 -22.02
CA ILE A 336 -16.54 -24.25 -22.57
C ILE A 336 -18.02 -23.84 -22.68
N ASN A 337 -18.94 -24.80 -22.84
CA ASN A 337 -20.38 -24.52 -22.84
C ASN A 337 -20.86 -24.01 -21.48
N LEU A 338 -20.41 -24.61 -20.38
CA LEU A 338 -20.71 -24.18 -19.01
C LEU A 338 -20.11 -22.80 -18.72
N ILE A 339 -18.89 -22.55 -19.21
CA ILE A 339 -18.25 -21.24 -19.11
C ILE A 339 -19.07 -20.18 -19.88
N HIS A 340 -19.53 -20.46 -21.10
CA HIS A 340 -20.36 -19.53 -21.86
C HIS A 340 -21.73 -19.26 -21.22
N GLN A 341 -22.32 -20.21 -20.50
CA GLN A 341 -23.56 -20.02 -19.75
C GLN A 341 -23.43 -18.94 -18.66
N THR A 342 -22.24 -18.72 -18.09
CA THR A 342 -22.02 -17.68 -17.06
C THR A 342 -22.30 -16.25 -17.50
N LEU A 343 -22.37 -15.99 -18.81
CA LEU A 343 -22.76 -14.71 -19.43
C LEU A 343 -24.11 -14.78 -20.20
N ASP A 344 -24.95 -15.80 -19.97
CA ASP A 344 -26.29 -15.89 -20.57
C ASP A 344 -27.37 -15.23 -19.68
N LYS A 345 -27.68 -13.97 -20.00
CA LYS A 345 -28.73 -13.18 -19.33
C LYS A 345 -30.17 -13.62 -19.69
N LYS A 346 -30.38 -14.40 -20.77
CA LYS A 346 -31.70 -14.92 -21.14
C LYS A 346 -32.05 -16.13 -20.28
N LEU A 347 -31.13 -17.08 -20.17
CA LEU A 347 -31.33 -18.31 -19.39
C LEU A 347 -31.45 -17.98 -17.89
N LEU A 348 -30.63 -17.04 -17.39
CA LEU A 348 -30.76 -16.49 -16.03
C LEU A 348 -32.18 -15.97 -15.70
N ARG A 349 -32.83 -15.26 -16.64
CA ARG A 349 -34.20 -14.73 -16.45
C ARG A 349 -35.25 -15.85 -16.37
N ILE A 350 -35.11 -16.88 -17.21
CA ILE A 350 -36.00 -18.06 -17.19
C ILE A 350 -35.83 -18.82 -15.87
N THR A 351 -34.58 -19.06 -15.44
CA THR A 351 -34.24 -19.71 -14.17
C THR A 351 -34.79 -18.94 -12.97
N LYS A 352 -34.56 -17.62 -12.89
CA LYS A 352 -35.11 -16.78 -11.80
C LYS A 352 -36.64 -16.79 -11.78
N LYS A 353 -37.33 -16.77 -12.94
CA LYS A 353 -38.79 -16.90 -12.99
C LYS A 353 -39.28 -18.27 -12.52
N LYS A 354 -38.64 -19.37 -12.93
CA LYS A 354 -38.98 -20.73 -12.44
C LYS A 354 -38.77 -20.88 -10.94
N ALA A 355 -37.65 -20.38 -10.40
CA ALA A 355 -37.35 -20.44 -8.96
C ALA A 355 -38.33 -19.60 -8.13
N PHE A 356 -38.77 -18.45 -8.64
CA PHE A 356 -39.83 -17.66 -8.00
C PHE A 356 -41.16 -18.42 -7.96
N ILE A 357 -41.61 -18.98 -9.10
CA ILE A 357 -42.85 -19.77 -9.18
C ILE A 357 -42.80 -20.96 -8.21
N ALA A 358 -41.75 -21.77 -8.23
CA ALA A 358 -41.61 -22.91 -7.33
C ALA A 358 -41.58 -22.53 -5.84
N LYS A 359 -41.10 -21.31 -5.49
CA LYS A 359 -41.11 -20.80 -4.12
C LYS A 359 -42.50 -20.28 -3.70
N VAL A 360 -43.30 -19.79 -4.65
CA VAL A 360 -44.72 -19.43 -4.44
C VAL A 360 -45.57 -20.71 -4.31
N GLU A 361 -45.39 -21.70 -5.19
CA GLU A 361 -46.05 -23.01 -5.13
C GLU A 361 -45.79 -23.76 -3.81
N GLN A 362 -44.64 -23.50 -3.14
CA GLN A 362 -44.33 -24.03 -1.80
C GLN A 362 -44.98 -23.24 -0.64
N LEU A 363 -45.37 -21.99 -0.87
CA LEU A 363 -46.05 -21.14 0.12
C LEU A 363 -47.57 -21.28 0.03
N ASP A 364 -48.12 -21.44 -1.17
CA ASP A 364 -49.56 -21.56 -1.44
C ASP A 364 -50.14 -22.93 -1.01
N SER A 365 -49.32 -23.85 -0.47
CA SER A 365 -49.73 -25.21 -0.09
C SER A 365 -50.67 -25.33 1.12
N GLU A 366 -51.19 -24.20 1.64
CA GLU A 366 -52.23 -24.16 2.68
C GLU A 366 -53.53 -23.43 2.25
N THR A 367 -53.66 -22.94 1.00
CA THR A 367 -54.90 -22.26 0.52
C THR A 367 -55.27 -22.57 -0.94
N ASP A 368 -56.36 -23.32 -1.14
CA ASP A 368 -57.02 -23.49 -2.44
C ASP A 368 -57.76 -22.20 -2.88
N ASP A 369 -57.12 -21.33 -3.70
CA ASP A 369 -57.74 -20.62 -4.85
C ASP A 369 -56.80 -19.56 -5.50
N ILE A 370 -55.82 -20.00 -6.31
CA ILE A 370 -55.16 -19.13 -7.33
C ILE A 370 -54.99 -19.91 -8.64
N THR A 371 -55.86 -19.64 -9.62
CA THR A 371 -55.76 -20.27 -10.96
C THR A 371 -54.70 -19.59 -11.83
N VAL A 372 -53.45 -20.07 -11.79
CA VAL A 372 -52.35 -19.58 -12.66
C VAL A 372 -52.48 -20.17 -14.09
N HIS A 373 -53.59 -19.87 -14.75
CA HIS A 373 -53.76 -20.09 -16.18
C HIS A 373 -53.23 -18.88 -16.98
N ASP A 374 -51.96 -18.96 -17.41
CA ASP A 374 -51.52 -18.74 -18.80
C ASP A 374 -50.00 -18.45 -18.88
N VAL A 375 -49.17 -19.51 -18.80
CA VAL A 375 -47.78 -19.45 -19.29
C VAL A 375 -47.36 -20.81 -19.88
N THR A 376 -47.70 -21.07 -21.15
CA THR A 376 -47.14 -22.23 -21.89
C THR A 376 -45.66 -21.99 -22.23
N VAL A 377 -44.77 -22.21 -21.26
CA VAL A 377 -43.32 -22.33 -21.51
C VAL A 377 -43.04 -23.71 -22.12
N ASP A 378 -42.34 -23.76 -23.25
CA ASP A 378 -41.85 -25.02 -23.85
C ASP A 378 -40.81 -25.72 -22.94
N ALA A 379 -41.33 -26.45 -21.95
CA ALA A 379 -40.56 -27.04 -20.86
C ALA A 379 -39.55 -28.11 -21.33
N GLN A 380 -39.70 -28.64 -22.55
CA GLN A 380 -38.89 -29.72 -23.11
C GLN A 380 -37.51 -29.28 -23.62
N SER A 381 -37.22 -27.97 -23.67
CA SER A 381 -35.95 -27.43 -24.20
C SER A 381 -34.90 -27.07 -23.13
N ALA A 382 -35.34 -26.85 -21.87
CA ALA A 382 -34.49 -26.41 -20.78
C ALA A 382 -34.51 -27.43 -19.63
N SER A 383 -33.61 -28.43 -19.72
CA SER A 383 -33.43 -29.43 -18.67
C SER A 383 -33.16 -28.77 -17.33
N ILE A 384 -33.77 -29.31 -16.27
CA ILE A 384 -33.67 -28.80 -14.90
C ILE A 384 -32.21 -28.92 -14.38
N THR A 385 -31.41 -29.81 -14.97
CA THR A 385 -29.97 -29.99 -14.68
C THR A 385 -29.06 -28.86 -15.21
N ALA A 386 -29.60 -27.82 -15.84
CA ALA A 386 -28.84 -26.72 -16.43
C ALA A 386 -28.84 -25.41 -15.61
N ILE A 387 -29.28 -25.43 -14.35
CA ILE A 387 -29.52 -24.20 -13.56
C ILE A 387 -28.24 -23.42 -13.19
N GLY A 388 -27.27 -24.05 -12.50
CA GLY A 388 -26.22 -23.34 -11.77
C GLY A 388 -25.31 -22.39 -12.55
N PRO A 389 -24.69 -22.79 -13.69
CA PRO A 389 -23.78 -21.90 -14.43
C PRO A 389 -24.46 -20.67 -15.04
N CYS A 390 -25.79 -20.64 -15.16
CA CYS A 390 -26.47 -19.71 -16.05
C CYS A 390 -26.55 -18.29 -15.47
N GLY A 391 -25.75 -17.38 -16.05
CA GLY A 391 -25.65 -15.99 -15.63
C GLY A 391 -24.84 -15.77 -14.35
N ALA A 392 -24.09 -16.77 -13.87
CA ALA A 392 -23.39 -16.73 -12.58
C ALA A 392 -22.30 -15.63 -12.44
N LEU A 393 -21.73 -15.15 -13.55
CA LEU A 393 -20.86 -13.96 -13.51
C LEU A 393 -21.66 -12.65 -13.61
N ILE A 394 -22.84 -12.67 -14.26
CA ILE A 394 -23.73 -11.51 -14.33
C ILE A 394 -24.30 -11.21 -12.94
N SER A 395 -24.76 -12.22 -12.20
CA SER A 395 -25.18 -12.04 -10.79
C SER A 395 -24.06 -11.49 -9.93
N GLY A 396 -22.81 -11.90 -10.17
CA GLY A 396 -21.65 -11.37 -9.45
C GLY A 396 -21.28 -9.92 -9.78
N LEU A 397 -21.44 -9.50 -11.03
CA LEU A 397 -21.24 -8.11 -11.46
C LEU A 397 -22.42 -7.21 -11.08
N GLU A 398 -23.62 -7.77 -10.92
CA GLU A 398 -24.84 -7.07 -10.50
C GLU A 398 -25.11 -7.22 -8.97
N ASP A 399 -24.13 -7.72 -8.19
CA ASP A 399 -24.29 -7.95 -6.75
C ASP A 399 -24.33 -6.66 -5.93
N GLU A 400 -25.11 -6.65 -4.85
CA GLU A 400 -25.23 -5.53 -3.90
C GLU A 400 -23.88 -5.12 -3.27
N TYR A 401 -22.96 -6.08 -3.06
CA TYR A 401 -21.68 -5.83 -2.39
C TYR A 401 -20.51 -5.67 -3.37
N SER A 402 -19.80 -4.54 -3.22
CA SER A 402 -18.54 -4.22 -3.93
C SER A 402 -17.51 -5.34 -3.94
N ASP A 403 -17.45 -6.15 -2.88
CA ASP A 403 -16.45 -7.22 -2.74
C ASP A 403 -16.78 -8.43 -3.62
N VAL A 404 -18.07 -8.67 -3.88
CA VAL A 404 -18.54 -9.69 -4.83
C VAL A 404 -18.33 -9.18 -6.26
N ARG A 405 -18.71 -7.92 -6.55
CA ARG A 405 -18.45 -7.29 -7.85
C ARG A 405 -16.96 -7.27 -8.21
N ALA A 406 -16.10 -6.94 -7.25
CA ALA A 406 -14.65 -7.01 -7.43
C ALA A 406 -14.16 -8.45 -7.70
N ALA A 407 -14.63 -9.44 -6.92
CA ALA A 407 -14.30 -10.85 -7.12
C ALA A 407 -14.79 -11.40 -8.48
N ALA A 408 -15.94 -10.92 -8.97
CA ALA A 408 -16.45 -11.24 -10.29
C ALA A 408 -15.56 -10.64 -11.38
N ILE A 409 -15.13 -9.38 -11.27
CA ILE A 409 -14.16 -8.76 -12.21
C ILE A 409 -12.82 -9.50 -12.21
N GLU A 410 -12.30 -9.91 -11.05
CA GLU A 410 -11.08 -10.73 -10.96
C GLU A 410 -11.25 -12.05 -11.73
N SER A 411 -12.39 -12.72 -11.56
CA SER A 411 -12.65 -14.04 -12.18
C SER A 411 -12.95 -13.93 -13.67
N CYS A 412 -13.65 -12.88 -14.08
CA CYS A 412 -13.76 -12.47 -15.48
C CYS A 412 -12.38 -12.31 -16.13
N TYR A 413 -11.45 -11.62 -15.48
CA TYR A 413 -10.05 -11.55 -15.93
C TYR A 413 -9.39 -12.94 -15.97
N GLU A 414 -9.57 -13.77 -14.95
CA GLU A 414 -8.95 -15.10 -14.90
C GLU A 414 -9.38 -16.02 -16.05
N ILE A 415 -10.67 -16.00 -16.42
CA ILE A 415 -11.27 -16.73 -17.56
C ILE A 415 -10.82 -16.14 -18.89
N SER A 416 -10.75 -14.81 -18.97
CA SER A 416 -10.34 -14.09 -20.18
C SER A 416 -8.98 -14.57 -20.69
N CYS A 417 -8.03 -14.82 -19.79
CA CYS A 417 -6.68 -15.30 -20.10
C CYS A 417 -6.63 -16.73 -20.65
N CYS A 418 -7.73 -17.48 -20.62
CA CYS A 418 -7.80 -18.86 -21.07
C CYS A 418 -8.68 -19.07 -22.32
N TYR A 419 -9.58 -18.13 -22.63
CA TYR A 419 -10.58 -18.29 -23.70
C TYR A 419 -10.81 -17.00 -24.51
N ASP A 420 -10.10 -16.83 -25.64
CA ASP A 420 -10.20 -15.65 -26.50
C ASP A 420 -11.61 -15.38 -27.06
N ALA A 421 -12.39 -16.45 -27.28
CA ALA A 421 -13.78 -16.39 -27.73
C ALA A 421 -14.77 -15.91 -26.64
N PHE A 422 -14.35 -15.94 -25.37
CA PHE A 422 -15.11 -15.41 -24.24
C PHE A 422 -14.84 -13.91 -24.04
N GLN A 423 -13.58 -13.47 -24.27
CA GLN A 423 -13.15 -12.07 -24.10
C GLN A 423 -14.02 -11.05 -24.86
N SER A 424 -14.50 -11.36 -26.07
CA SER A 424 -15.31 -10.42 -26.87
C SER A 424 -16.64 -10.07 -26.23
N LYS A 425 -17.36 -11.07 -25.67
CA LYS A 425 -18.60 -10.86 -24.91
C LYS A 425 -18.31 -10.16 -23.58
N LEU A 426 -17.17 -10.47 -22.96
CA LEU A 426 -16.81 -9.96 -21.65
C LEU A 426 -16.51 -8.46 -21.62
N VAL A 427 -15.96 -7.87 -22.69
CA VAL A 427 -15.61 -6.45 -22.75
C VAL A 427 -16.81 -5.54 -22.46
N GLU A 428 -18.00 -5.89 -22.95
CA GLU A 428 -19.25 -5.14 -22.71
C GLU A 428 -19.58 -5.06 -21.21
N TYR A 429 -19.59 -6.20 -20.53
CA TYR A 429 -19.82 -6.29 -19.08
C TYR A 429 -18.71 -5.62 -18.25
N ILE A 430 -17.45 -5.63 -18.70
CA ILE A 430 -16.35 -4.95 -17.98
C ILE A 430 -16.44 -3.43 -18.17
N VAL A 431 -16.89 -2.94 -19.33
CA VAL A 431 -17.12 -1.51 -19.57
C VAL A 431 -18.32 -1.01 -18.76
N SER A 432 -19.39 -1.78 -18.58
CA SER A 432 -20.53 -1.35 -17.74
C SER A 432 -20.16 -1.17 -16.26
N MET A 433 -19.07 -1.78 -15.78
CA MET A 433 -18.51 -1.55 -14.44
C MET A 433 -17.72 -0.23 -14.32
N PHE A 434 -17.63 0.59 -15.38
CA PHE A 434 -16.97 1.90 -15.33
C PHE A 434 -17.85 2.98 -14.68
N ASP A 435 -19.15 2.76 -14.62
CA ASP A 435 -20.14 3.67 -14.01
C ASP A 435 -20.58 3.21 -12.60
N ASP A 436 -19.82 2.28 -11.97
CA ASP A 436 -20.08 1.76 -10.61
C ASP A 436 -19.86 2.83 -9.52
N ASP A 437 -20.75 2.92 -8.53
CA ASP A 437 -20.66 3.86 -7.41
C ASP A 437 -19.28 3.83 -6.70
N ILE A 438 -18.68 2.65 -6.60
CA ILE A 438 -17.48 2.40 -5.81
C ILE A 438 -16.21 2.52 -6.67
N GLU A 439 -15.41 3.54 -6.38
CA GLU A 439 -14.15 3.85 -7.09
C GLU A 439 -13.21 2.64 -7.23
N HIS A 440 -13.14 1.77 -6.21
CA HIS A 440 -12.34 0.54 -6.27
C HIS A 440 -12.81 -0.43 -7.36
N VAL A 441 -14.13 -0.58 -7.56
CA VAL A 441 -14.71 -1.48 -8.57
C VAL A 441 -14.46 -0.91 -9.96
N ARG A 442 -14.71 0.39 -10.18
CA ARG A 442 -14.36 1.09 -11.43
C ARG A 442 -12.89 0.95 -11.80
N LEU A 443 -11.99 1.24 -10.86
CA LEU A 443 -10.55 1.16 -11.07
C LEU A 443 -10.09 -0.27 -11.38
N LEU A 444 -10.70 -1.28 -10.74
CA LEU A 444 -10.43 -2.69 -11.03
C LEU A 444 -10.94 -3.09 -12.42
N ALA A 445 -12.14 -2.65 -12.82
CA ALA A 445 -12.69 -2.85 -14.15
C ALA A 445 -11.80 -2.25 -15.24
N MET A 446 -11.37 -1.00 -15.08
CA MET A 446 -10.45 -0.31 -15.98
C MET A 446 -9.10 -1.04 -16.10
N ARG A 447 -8.50 -1.43 -14.97
CA ARG A 447 -7.25 -2.22 -14.92
C ARG A 447 -7.41 -3.63 -15.50
N THR A 448 -8.61 -4.19 -15.51
CA THR A 448 -8.92 -5.45 -16.19
C THR A 448 -9.08 -5.23 -17.70
N LEU A 449 -9.81 -4.19 -18.13
CA LEU A 449 -9.96 -3.86 -19.55
C LEU A 449 -8.61 -3.64 -20.23
N GLY A 450 -7.70 -2.88 -19.59
CA GLY A 450 -6.36 -2.61 -20.13
C GLY A 450 -5.48 -3.86 -20.35
N LYS A 451 -5.81 -4.99 -19.70
CA LYS A 451 -5.13 -6.28 -19.93
C LYS A 451 -5.78 -7.07 -21.08
N ILE A 452 -7.11 -7.08 -21.16
CA ILE A 452 -7.87 -7.93 -22.12
C ILE A 452 -8.14 -7.24 -23.47
N ALA A 453 -8.09 -5.90 -23.52
CA ALA A 453 -8.39 -5.12 -24.72
C ALA A 453 -7.17 -4.87 -25.63
N ARG A 454 -5.99 -5.41 -25.31
CA ARG A 454 -4.75 -5.17 -26.08
C ARG A 454 -4.91 -5.59 -27.54
N GLY A 455 -4.79 -4.62 -28.46
CA GLY A 455 -4.97 -4.80 -29.90
C GLY A 455 -6.41 -4.91 -30.37
N ARG A 456 -7.40 -4.90 -29.46
CA ARG A 456 -8.83 -4.93 -29.80
C ARG A 456 -9.32 -3.55 -30.25
N VAL A 457 -10.40 -3.55 -31.03
CA VAL A 457 -11.16 -2.35 -31.40
C VAL A 457 -12.27 -2.15 -30.38
N LEU A 458 -12.36 -0.96 -29.77
CA LEU A 458 -13.49 -0.54 -28.95
C LEU A 458 -14.56 0.16 -29.80
N SER A 459 -15.84 -0.05 -29.50
CA SER A 459 -16.93 0.69 -30.13
C SER A 459 -16.98 2.16 -29.67
N GLY A 460 -17.64 3.03 -30.43
CA GLY A 460 -17.83 4.44 -30.05
C GLY A 460 -18.48 4.59 -28.66
N GLU A 461 -19.45 3.74 -28.33
CA GLU A 461 -20.10 3.70 -27.00
C GLU A 461 -19.13 3.31 -25.89
N GLN A 462 -18.31 2.27 -26.09
CA GLN A 462 -17.29 1.85 -25.12
C GLN A 462 -16.23 2.94 -24.89
N VAL A 463 -15.94 3.75 -25.91
CA VAL A 463 -15.03 4.90 -25.79
C VAL A 463 -15.73 6.09 -25.14
N LEU A 464 -17.04 6.29 -25.31
CA LEU A 464 -17.81 7.31 -24.59
C LEU A 464 -17.79 7.08 -23.07
N SER A 465 -17.89 5.83 -22.59
CA SER A 465 -17.67 5.46 -21.17
C SER A 465 -16.23 5.67 -20.69
N ILE A 466 -15.25 5.83 -21.59
CA ILE A 466 -13.90 6.31 -21.24
C ILE A 466 -13.90 7.85 -21.16
N LEU A 467 -14.64 8.55 -22.04
CA LEU A 467 -14.65 10.02 -22.09
C LEU A 467 -15.32 10.68 -20.86
N THR A 468 -16.21 9.98 -20.16
CA THR A 468 -16.81 10.41 -18.89
C THR A 468 -15.77 10.40 -17.76
N GLU A 469 -15.14 9.26 -17.52
CA GLU A 469 -14.20 9.05 -16.41
C GLU A 469 -12.80 9.64 -16.64
N LEU A 470 -12.43 10.01 -17.88
CA LEU A 470 -11.17 10.73 -18.18
C LEU A 470 -11.00 12.07 -17.44
N LEU A 471 -12.06 12.62 -16.85
CA LEU A 471 -12.02 13.83 -16.01
C LEU A 471 -12.32 13.57 -14.52
N SER A 472 -12.31 12.30 -14.11
CA SER A 472 -12.48 11.87 -12.72
C SER A 472 -11.45 12.55 -11.80
N ARG A 473 -11.83 12.78 -10.53
CA ARG A 473 -10.90 13.39 -9.54
C ARG A 473 -9.74 12.44 -9.21
N SER A 474 -9.97 11.12 -9.27
CA SER A 474 -8.97 10.10 -8.95
C SER A 474 -7.90 10.00 -10.05
N TYR A 475 -6.64 10.13 -9.65
CA TYR A 475 -5.51 9.95 -10.56
C TYR A 475 -5.39 8.50 -11.06
N ASP A 476 -5.73 7.51 -10.22
CA ASP A 476 -5.59 6.10 -10.60
C ASP A 476 -6.53 5.72 -11.73
N ILE A 477 -7.75 6.27 -11.71
CA ILE A 477 -8.72 6.12 -12.80
C ILE A 477 -8.16 6.72 -14.08
N ARG A 478 -7.76 8.00 -14.07
CA ARG A 478 -7.23 8.66 -15.28
C ARG A 478 -6.00 7.94 -15.83
N SER A 479 -5.07 7.53 -14.96
CA SER A 479 -3.89 6.74 -15.35
C SER A 479 -4.27 5.38 -15.95
N ALA A 480 -5.23 4.65 -15.36
CA ALA A 480 -5.68 3.37 -15.88
C ALA A 480 -6.39 3.53 -17.25
N LEU A 481 -7.17 4.60 -17.44
CA LEU A 481 -7.78 4.94 -18.72
C LEU A 481 -6.72 5.28 -19.79
N HIS A 482 -5.68 6.03 -19.43
CA HIS A 482 -4.56 6.27 -20.34
C HIS A 482 -3.88 4.94 -20.75
N ASP A 483 -3.66 4.02 -19.81
CA ASP A 483 -3.07 2.69 -20.10
C ASP A 483 -3.97 1.79 -20.97
N ILE A 484 -5.30 1.89 -20.88
CA ILE A 484 -6.23 1.26 -21.85
C ILE A 484 -6.04 1.88 -23.23
N LEU A 485 -6.10 3.21 -23.32
CA LEU A 485 -6.06 3.96 -24.58
C LEU A 485 -4.74 3.76 -25.36
N ARG A 486 -3.64 3.49 -24.65
CA ARG A 486 -2.34 3.11 -25.23
C ARG A 486 -2.35 1.76 -25.96
N VAL A 487 -3.25 0.84 -25.61
CA VAL A 487 -3.25 -0.54 -26.15
C VAL A 487 -4.42 -0.88 -27.07
N VAL A 488 -5.44 -0.03 -27.18
CA VAL A 488 -6.64 -0.26 -28.00
C VAL A 488 -6.60 0.47 -29.36
N ARG A 489 -7.50 0.05 -30.25
CA ARG A 489 -7.94 0.77 -31.43
C ARG A 489 -9.35 1.33 -31.22
N ILE A 490 -9.66 2.45 -31.86
CA ILE A 490 -10.99 3.07 -31.83
C ILE A 490 -11.78 2.62 -33.07
N GLY A 491 -13.08 2.36 -32.91
CA GLY A 491 -13.94 1.86 -33.99
C GLY A 491 -14.33 2.90 -35.06
N ASP A 492 -14.35 4.19 -34.71
CA ASP A 492 -14.79 5.27 -35.58
C ASP A 492 -13.93 6.55 -35.46
N PRO A 493 -13.77 7.34 -36.55
CA PRO A 493 -12.91 8.51 -36.55
C PRO A 493 -13.46 9.69 -35.74
N ASP A 494 -14.78 9.89 -35.67
CA ASP A 494 -15.34 11.04 -34.95
C ASP A 494 -15.28 10.87 -33.43
N THR A 495 -15.37 9.64 -32.90
CA THR A 495 -15.13 9.38 -31.47
C THR A 495 -13.63 9.39 -31.13
N LEU A 496 -12.74 9.01 -32.06
CA LEU A 496 -11.30 9.27 -31.93
C LEU A 496 -11.02 10.79 -31.86
N PHE A 497 -11.75 11.61 -32.61
CA PHE A 497 -11.64 13.08 -32.55
C PHE A 497 -12.19 13.67 -31.24
N LYS A 498 -13.33 13.18 -30.74
CA LYS A 498 -13.85 13.52 -29.39
C LYS A 498 -12.86 13.13 -28.29
N LEU A 499 -12.26 11.94 -28.38
CA LEU A 499 -11.24 11.44 -27.47
C LEU A 499 -10.00 12.35 -27.45
N PHE A 500 -9.52 12.78 -28.61
CA PHE A 500 -8.42 13.74 -28.71
C PHE A 500 -8.71 15.03 -27.92
N HIS A 501 -9.87 15.65 -28.13
CA HIS A 501 -10.26 16.86 -27.40
C HIS A 501 -10.40 16.62 -25.89
N ARG A 502 -10.97 15.48 -25.46
CA ARG A 502 -11.11 15.11 -24.05
C ARG A 502 -9.76 14.83 -23.37
N LEU A 503 -8.77 14.33 -24.10
CA LEU A 503 -7.38 14.21 -23.63
C LEU A 503 -6.68 15.57 -23.54
N VAL A 504 -6.93 16.51 -24.46
CA VAL A 504 -6.44 17.90 -24.34
C VAL A 504 -7.06 18.60 -23.13
N GLU A 505 -8.38 18.47 -22.93
CA GLU A 505 -9.11 18.98 -21.76
C GLU A 505 -8.55 18.40 -20.44
N ASN A 506 -8.19 17.12 -20.43
CA ASN A 506 -7.54 16.47 -19.29
C ASN A 506 -6.23 17.19 -18.91
N ILE A 507 -5.33 17.51 -19.86
CA ILE A 507 -4.09 18.24 -19.55
C ILE A 507 -4.38 19.65 -19.03
N GLN A 508 -5.33 20.36 -19.65
CA GLN A 508 -5.71 21.71 -19.25
C GLN A 508 -6.24 21.75 -17.80
N ARG A 509 -6.95 20.69 -17.37
CA ARG A 509 -7.49 20.52 -16.01
C ARG A 509 -6.52 19.91 -15.00
N PHE A 510 -5.64 19.00 -15.43
CA PHE A 510 -4.75 18.20 -14.60
C PHE A 510 -3.32 18.22 -15.16
N LYS A 511 -2.58 19.31 -14.92
CA LYS A 511 -1.20 19.50 -15.41
C LYS A 511 -0.24 18.38 -15.01
N THR A 512 -0.49 17.71 -13.88
CA THR A 512 0.26 16.53 -13.39
C THR A 512 0.23 15.34 -14.34
N ASP A 513 -0.73 15.29 -15.27
CA ASP A 513 -0.97 14.15 -16.16
C ASP A 513 -0.38 14.37 -17.57
N THR A 514 0.17 15.56 -17.86
CA THR A 514 0.71 15.97 -19.18
C THR A 514 1.52 14.88 -19.87
N TYR A 515 2.57 14.36 -19.23
CA TYR A 515 3.43 13.32 -19.83
C TYR A 515 2.69 12.01 -20.10
N SER A 516 1.76 11.62 -19.22
CA SER A 516 0.92 10.43 -19.39
C SER A 516 -0.01 10.57 -20.59
N VAL A 517 -0.61 11.75 -20.79
CA VAL A 517 -1.47 12.03 -21.96
C VAL A 517 -0.66 12.15 -23.25
N LEU A 518 0.46 12.87 -23.27
CA LEU A 518 1.29 13.00 -24.47
C LEU A 518 1.82 11.64 -24.94
N ARG A 519 2.16 10.76 -23.99
CA ARG A 519 2.51 9.36 -24.25
C ARG A 519 1.31 8.54 -24.75
N CYS A 520 0.15 8.68 -24.12
CA CYS A 520 -1.10 8.10 -24.61
C CYS A 520 -1.39 8.49 -26.07
N LEU A 521 -1.21 9.76 -26.45
CA LEU A 521 -1.38 10.25 -27.82
C LEU A 521 -0.34 9.69 -28.81
N ARG A 522 0.91 9.47 -28.37
CA ARG A 522 1.95 8.79 -29.18
C ARG A 522 1.51 7.37 -29.57
N GLU A 523 1.09 6.56 -28.60
CA GLU A 523 0.73 5.15 -28.81
C GLU A 523 -0.65 5.01 -29.49
N LEU A 524 -1.64 5.84 -29.12
CA LEU A 524 -2.93 5.98 -29.82
C LEU A 524 -2.74 6.38 -31.29
N GLY A 525 -1.75 7.24 -31.57
CA GLY A 525 -1.35 7.66 -32.92
C GLY A 525 -0.88 6.50 -33.80
N GLN A 526 -0.01 5.64 -33.26
CA GLN A 526 0.48 4.45 -33.94
C GLN A 526 -0.64 3.44 -34.19
N ASN A 527 -1.53 3.23 -33.21
CA ASN A 527 -2.61 2.25 -33.30
C ASN A 527 -3.71 2.60 -34.32
N ASN A 528 -3.97 3.89 -34.55
CA ASN A 528 -5.14 4.40 -35.30
C ASN A 528 -4.79 5.23 -36.54
N SER A 529 -3.60 5.00 -37.12
CA SER A 529 -3.01 5.85 -38.16
C SER A 529 -3.90 6.13 -39.38
N ALA A 530 -4.70 5.14 -39.82
CA ALA A 530 -5.62 5.28 -40.95
C ALA A 530 -6.76 6.29 -40.70
N PHE A 531 -7.32 6.32 -39.49
CA PHE A 531 -8.34 7.33 -39.13
C PHE A 531 -7.71 8.71 -38.91
N ILE A 532 -6.49 8.77 -38.38
CA ILE A 532 -5.78 10.04 -38.19
C ILE A 532 -5.45 10.71 -39.54
N ALA A 533 -5.17 9.93 -40.58
CA ALA A 533 -5.02 10.43 -41.95
C ALA A 533 -6.31 11.12 -42.47
N LEU A 534 -7.50 10.57 -42.16
CA LEU A 534 -8.79 11.18 -42.50
C LEU A 534 -9.10 12.44 -41.66
N LEU A 535 -8.57 12.50 -40.43
CA LEU A 535 -8.78 13.60 -39.49
C LEU A 535 -7.77 14.75 -39.65
N LEU A 536 -6.78 14.66 -40.54
CA LEU A 536 -5.72 15.69 -40.70
C LEU A 536 -6.26 17.13 -40.81
N PRO A 537 -7.30 17.44 -41.62
CA PRO A 537 -7.83 18.81 -41.73
C PRO A 537 -8.63 19.27 -40.51
N LYS A 538 -9.04 18.35 -39.62
CA LYS A 538 -9.66 18.68 -38.32
C LYS A 538 -8.63 18.85 -37.20
N LEU A 539 -7.49 18.15 -37.29
CA LEU A 539 -6.44 18.10 -36.26
C LEU A 539 -5.36 19.19 -36.41
N LEU A 540 -5.08 19.62 -37.64
CA LEU A 540 -4.13 20.68 -37.95
C LEU A 540 -4.81 21.73 -38.83
N PRO A 541 -4.51 23.03 -38.66
CA PRO A 541 -5.00 24.05 -39.57
C PRO A 541 -4.39 23.82 -40.95
N MET A 542 -5.27 23.43 -41.87
CA MET A 542 -5.00 23.23 -43.29
C MET A 542 -6.18 23.80 -44.08
N HIS A 543 -5.92 24.53 -45.16
CA HIS A 543 -6.95 24.97 -46.11
C HIS A 543 -6.39 24.88 -47.53
N SER A 544 -7.14 24.31 -48.47
CA SER A 544 -6.65 23.97 -49.82
C SER A 544 -6.24 25.18 -50.68
N TYR A 545 -6.61 26.40 -50.26
CA TYR A 545 -6.43 27.63 -51.03
C TYR A 545 -5.98 28.85 -50.21
N LEU A 546 -5.69 28.70 -48.90
CA LEU A 546 -5.33 29.82 -48.03
C LEU A 546 -4.20 29.42 -47.08
N ASP A 547 -3.20 30.29 -46.93
CA ASP A 547 -2.16 30.16 -45.91
C ASP A 547 -2.76 30.40 -44.52
N VAL A 548 -3.08 29.31 -43.81
CA VAL A 548 -3.60 29.41 -42.44
C VAL A 548 -2.47 29.74 -41.46
N GLN A 549 -2.72 30.66 -40.53
CA GLN A 549 -1.71 31.14 -39.58
C GLN A 549 -1.10 29.98 -38.77
N GLU A 550 0.24 29.88 -38.79
CA GLU A 550 1.01 28.89 -38.03
C GLU A 550 0.68 28.95 -36.52
N PRO A 551 0.21 27.85 -35.90
CA PRO A 551 -0.06 27.83 -34.47
C PRO A 551 1.21 28.02 -33.65
N GLN A 552 1.12 28.86 -32.62
CA GLN A 552 2.19 28.98 -31.62
C GLN A 552 2.45 27.62 -30.96
N PHE A 553 3.71 27.18 -31.00
CA PHE A 553 4.17 25.92 -30.40
C PHE A 553 3.85 25.80 -28.89
N SER A 554 3.70 26.92 -28.18
CA SER A 554 3.32 26.98 -26.76
C SER A 554 1.89 26.49 -26.47
N LYS A 555 1.02 26.32 -27.49
CA LYS A 555 -0.34 25.79 -27.31
C LYS A 555 -0.29 24.27 -27.16
N ILE A 556 -0.75 23.78 -26.00
CA ILE A 556 -0.76 22.35 -25.68
C ILE A 556 -1.57 21.53 -26.70
N ASP A 557 -2.72 22.04 -27.13
CA ASP A 557 -3.61 21.47 -28.14
C ASP A 557 -2.83 21.16 -29.44
N HIS A 558 -1.97 22.09 -29.88
CA HIS A 558 -1.14 21.92 -31.07
C HIS A 558 0.00 20.92 -30.84
N THR A 559 0.66 20.96 -29.69
CA THR A 559 1.67 19.95 -29.31
C THR A 559 1.07 18.53 -29.29
N CYS A 560 -0.16 18.39 -28.79
CA CYS A 560 -0.90 17.14 -28.76
C CYS A 560 -1.23 16.65 -30.18
N ALA A 561 -1.74 17.53 -31.05
CA ALA A 561 -2.04 17.20 -32.45
C ALA A 561 -0.79 16.77 -33.21
N LEU A 562 0.33 17.49 -33.05
CA LEU A 562 1.62 17.15 -33.65
C LEU A 562 2.09 15.75 -33.22
N ILE A 563 2.07 15.43 -31.91
CA ILE A 563 2.51 14.12 -31.41
C ILE A 563 1.62 12.99 -31.95
N LEU A 564 0.29 13.17 -31.96
CA LEU A 564 -0.65 12.21 -32.52
C LEU A 564 -0.41 11.95 -34.03
N VAL A 565 -0.31 13.01 -34.82
CA VAL A 565 -0.17 12.96 -36.29
C VAL A 565 1.20 12.43 -36.72
N LEU A 566 2.28 12.88 -36.09
CA LEU A 566 3.63 12.39 -36.41
C LEU A 566 3.76 10.89 -36.12
N ASN A 567 3.19 10.41 -35.01
CA ASN A 567 3.19 8.98 -34.68
C ASN A 567 2.29 8.13 -35.59
N ALA A 568 1.18 8.69 -36.09
CA ALA A 568 0.41 8.04 -37.15
C ALA A 568 1.21 7.89 -38.46
N ALA A 569 2.02 8.89 -38.81
CA ALA A 569 2.82 8.88 -40.04
C ALA A 569 3.89 7.76 -40.09
N LEU A 570 4.26 7.18 -38.94
CA LEU A 570 5.12 6.00 -38.85
C LEU A 570 4.52 4.76 -39.54
N HIS A 571 3.19 4.64 -39.52
CA HIS A 571 2.46 3.51 -40.11
C HIS A 571 1.58 3.89 -41.30
N HIS A 572 1.43 5.19 -41.60
CA HIS A 572 0.74 5.69 -42.78
C HIS A 572 1.58 6.79 -43.47
N PRO A 573 2.62 6.43 -44.25
CA PRO A 573 3.61 7.39 -44.77
C PRO A 573 3.04 8.49 -45.67
N SER A 574 1.89 8.25 -46.30
CA SER A 574 1.07 9.22 -47.04
C SER A 574 0.69 10.46 -46.22
N ILE A 575 0.63 10.37 -44.88
CA ILE A 575 0.46 11.54 -44.01
C ILE A 575 1.55 12.58 -44.28
N VAL A 576 2.81 12.16 -44.38
CA VAL A 576 3.97 13.08 -44.51
C VAL A 576 3.88 13.93 -45.78
N ALA A 577 3.31 13.39 -46.85
CA ALA A 577 3.13 14.09 -48.13
C ALA A 577 2.03 15.17 -48.12
N VAL A 578 1.25 15.27 -47.03
CA VAL A 578 0.13 16.22 -46.86
C VAL A 578 0.37 17.17 -45.66
N LEU A 579 1.49 17.04 -44.95
CA LEU A 579 1.83 17.92 -43.84
C LEU A 579 2.29 19.31 -44.33
N PRO A 580 1.74 20.42 -43.79
CA PRO A 580 2.24 21.77 -44.06
C PRO A 580 3.70 21.96 -43.61
N ASP A 581 4.46 22.82 -44.31
CA ASP A 581 5.89 23.04 -44.08
C ASP A 581 6.26 23.40 -42.63
N TYR A 582 5.38 24.12 -41.92
CA TYR A 582 5.60 24.47 -40.52
C TYR A 582 5.67 23.24 -39.60
N VAL A 583 4.99 22.14 -39.96
CA VAL A 583 5.03 20.88 -39.21
C VAL A 583 6.44 20.28 -39.22
N PHE A 584 7.21 20.43 -40.31
CA PHE A 584 8.59 19.95 -40.37
C PHE A 584 9.53 20.78 -39.47
N ARG A 585 9.28 22.09 -39.32
CA ARG A 585 9.99 22.94 -38.34
C ARG A 585 9.70 22.47 -36.92
N HIS A 586 8.43 22.29 -36.57
CA HIS A 586 8.02 21.83 -35.25
C HIS A 586 8.44 20.38 -34.95
N TYR A 587 8.46 19.48 -35.94
CA TYR A 587 9.00 18.12 -35.80
C TYR A 587 10.49 18.12 -35.44
N ARG A 588 11.32 18.92 -36.14
CA ARG A 588 12.75 19.05 -35.81
C ARG A 588 12.93 19.51 -34.34
N TYR A 589 12.19 20.52 -33.90
CA TYR A 589 12.25 21.01 -32.51
C TYR A 589 11.78 19.95 -31.49
N LEU A 590 10.64 19.30 -31.75
CA LEU A 590 10.12 18.21 -30.91
C LEU A 590 11.07 17.01 -30.84
N ARG A 591 11.76 16.68 -31.94
CA ARG A 591 12.74 15.58 -31.99
C ARG A 591 13.96 15.86 -31.11
N THR A 592 14.39 17.11 -31.02
CA THR A 592 15.47 17.56 -30.12
C THR A 592 15.02 17.67 -28.67
N LYS A 593 13.78 18.12 -28.41
CA LYS A 593 13.27 18.35 -27.05
C LYS A 593 12.74 17.07 -26.37
N GLU A 594 11.92 16.29 -27.08
CA GLU A 594 11.17 15.14 -26.55
C GLU A 594 11.36 13.90 -27.48
N PRO A 595 12.57 13.31 -27.53
CA PRO A 595 12.89 12.21 -28.44
C PRO A 595 12.12 10.91 -28.16
N GLU A 596 11.54 10.75 -26.97
CA GLU A 596 10.71 9.60 -26.57
C GLU A 596 9.28 9.69 -27.11
N LEU A 597 8.73 10.91 -27.26
CA LEU A 597 7.35 11.15 -27.68
C LEU A 597 7.21 11.27 -29.21
N THR A 598 8.32 11.55 -29.89
CA THR A 598 8.38 11.61 -31.36
C THR A 598 8.87 10.29 -31.98
N PRO A 599 8.39 9.93 -33.18
CA PRO A 599 8.97 8.84 -33.96
C PRO A 599 10.21 9.30 -34.74
N ASN A 600 10.93 8.35 -35.34
CA ASN A 600 11.98 8.64 -36.31
C ASN A 600 11.45 8.38 -37.73
N LEU A 601 10.99 9.43 -38.42
CA LEU A 601 10.45 9.33 -39.78
C LEU A 601 11.59 9.29 -40.80
N GLN A 602 11.63 8.26 -41.66
CA GLN A 602 12.73 8.01 -42.63
C GLN A 602 12.71 8.90 -43.89
N THR A 603 11.94 9.99 -43.89
CA THR A 603 11.78 10.88 -45.04
C THR A 603 12.92 11.91 -45.12
N ASN A 604 13.33 12.24 -46.35
CA ASN A 604 14.41 13.20 -46.62
C ASN A 604 13.95 14.64 -46.31
N PHE A 605 13.94 15.05 -45.03
CA PHE A 605 13.65 16.42 -44.59
C PHE A 605 14.81 17.40 -44.91
N SER A 606 15.46 17.25 -46.06
CA SER A 606 16.82 17.75 -46.33
C SER A 606 16.88 19.23 -46.71
N ASP A 607 15.84 19.77 -47.34
CA ASP A 607 16.00 20.96 -48.19
C ASP A 607 15.78 22.31 -47.49
N VAL A 608 15.43 22.32 -46.20
CA VAL A 608 15.50 23.53 -45.36
C VAL A 608 16.83 23.53 -44.60
N LYS A 609 17.86 24.08 -45.24
CA LYS A 609 19.13 24.44 -44.60
C LYS A 609 18.91 25.60 -43.64
N PHE A 610 19.20 25.41 -42.36
CA PHE A 610 19.59 26.51 -41.49
C PHE A 610 21.10 26.54 -41.42
N GLU A 611 21.70 27.69 -41.74
CA GLU A 611 23.14 27.90 -41.60
C GLU A 611 23.49 28.09 -40.11
N ILE A 612 23.76 26.96 -39.45
CA ILE A 612 24.53 26.93 -38.21
C ILE A 612 25.95 26.54 -38.60
N ASP A 613 26.92 27.36 -38.22
CA ASP A 613 28.31 27.25 -38.65
C ASP A 613 29.00 26.01 -38.03
N ALA A 614 28.85 24.86 -38.70
CA ALA A 614 29.46 23.59 -38.32
C ALA A 614 30.95 23.51 -38.71
N SER A 615 31.59 24.66 -38.96
CA SER A 615 32.97 24.81 -39.48
C SER A 615 34.06 24.70 -38.41
N LEU A 616 33.73 24.18 -37.23
CA LEU A 616 34.68 23.86 -36.15
C LEU A 616 34.59 22.37 -35.76
N PRO A 617 35.55 21.52 -36.18
CA PRO A 617 35.62 20.11 -35.78
C PRO A 617 36.14 19.97 -34.34
N ILE A 618 35.37 20.46 -33.38
CA ILE A 618 35.54 20.10 -31.97
C ILE A 618 35.00 18.69 -31.82
N THR A 619 35.89 17.69 -31.92
CA THR A 619 35.58 16.32 -31.49
C THR A 619 35.41 16.31 -29.98
N ILE A 620 34.23 16.71 -29.50
CA ILE A 620 33.86 16.63 -28.08
C ILE A 620 33.92 15.15 -27.71
N PRO A 621 34.86 14.71 -26.85
CA PRO A 621 34.91 13.31 -26.43
C PRO A 621 33.65 13.00 -25.63
N SER A 622 33.09 11.80 -25.80
CA SER A 622 31.83 11.47 -25.13
C SER A 622 31.98 11.52 -23.60
N SER A 623 30.87 11.74 -22.89
CA SER A 623 30.84 11.70 -21.42
C SER A 623 31.40 10.37 -20.88
N HIS A 624 31.14 9.28 -21.60
CA HIS A 624 31.71 7.95 -21.35
C HIS A 624 33.24 7.90 -21.58
N ASP A 625 33.77 8.48 -22.66
CA ASP A 625 35.22 8.58 -22.88
C ASP A 625 35.91 9.47 -21.83
N ALA A 626 35.24 10.51 -21.35
CA ALA A 626 35.72 11.33 -20.24
C ALA A 626 35.78 10.51 -18.94
N PHE A 627 34.68 9.85 -18.57
CA PHE A 627 34.58 8.98 -17.40
C PHE A 627 35.67 7.90 -17.39
N GLU A 628 35.82 7.15 -18.48
CA GLU A 628 36.84 6.09 -18.62
C GLU A 628 38.28 6.62 -18.50
N ARG A 629 38.57 7.82 -19.01
CA ARG A 629 39.90 8.46 -18.84
C ARG A 629 40.13 8.88 -17.40
N ILE A 630 39.12 9.45 -16.72
CA ILE A 630 39.20 9.88 -15.32
C ILE A 630 39.46 8.68 -14.40
N LEU A 631 38.80 7.54 -14.63
CA LEU A 631 39.06 6.30 -13.89
C LEU A 631 40.50 5.79 -14.10
N LYS A 632 41.00 5.76 -15.34
CA LYS A 632 42.38 5.33 -15.65
C LYS A 632 43.45 6.27 -15.10
N LEU A 633 43.16 7.57 -14.99
CA LEU A 633 44.01 8.53 -14.30
C LEU A 633 44.02 8.28 -12.77
N SER A 634 42.90 7.86 -12.19
CA SER A 634 42.81 7.61 -10.75
C SER A 634 43.77 6.51 -10.25
N GLU A 635 44.04 5.51 -11.08
CA GLU A 635 45.01 4.42 -10.81
C GLU A 635 46.43 4.96 -10.54
N GLN A 636 46.79 6.09 -11.16
CA GLN A 636 48.11 6.73 -11.11
C GLN A 636 48.32 7.58 -9.83
N SER A 637 47.32 7.68 -8.94
CA SER A 637 47.41 8.49 -7.71
C SER A 637 48.40 7.96 -6.65
N GLN A 638 48.99 6.79 -6.86
CA GLN A 638 49.75 6.04 -5.85
C GLN A 638 51.14 6.64 -5.55
N ASP A 639 51.77 7.27 -6.53
CA ASP A 639 53.15 7.80 -6.42
C ASP A 639 53.20 9.27 -5.94
N LEU A 640 52.05 9.94 -5.84
CA LEU A 640 51.95 11.35 -5.44
C LEU A 640 52.17 11.54 -3.93
N HIS A 641 52.96 12.56 -3.56
CA HIS A 641 53.05 13.05 -2.17
C HIS A 641 51.67 13.50 -1.64
N ALA A 642 51.44 13.40 -0.34
CA ALA A 642 50.11 13.56 0.28
C ALA A 642 49.38 14.87 -0.08
N ASN A 643 50.09 16.00 -0.16
CA ASN A 643 49.51 17.29 -0.52
C ASN A 643 49.02 17.33 -1.98
N ASP A 644 49.77 16.72 -2.89
CA ASP A 644 49.44 16.71 -4.32
C ASP A 644 48.43 15.62 -4.65
N ARG A 645 48.49 14.50 -3.92
CA ARG A 645 47.44 13.46 -3.90
C ARG A 645 46.09 14.03 -3.42
N GLN A 646 46.08 14.90 -2.42
CA GLN A 646 44.86 15.63 -2.02
C GLN A 646 44.32 16.50 -3.17
N LYS A 647 45.17 17.31 -3.82
CA LYS A 647 44.75 18.14 -4.96
C LYS A 647 44.19 17.27 -6.09
N PHE A 648 44.86 16.16 -6.39
CA PHE A 648 44.45 15.19 -7.40
C PHE A 648 43.06 14.62 -7.10
N TYR A 649 42.80 14.13 -5.88
CA TYR A 649 41.47 13.65 -5.49
C TYR A 649 40.38 14.73 -5.50
N ARG A 650 40.70 16.00 -5.18
CA ARG A 650 39.75 17.11 -5.38
C ARG A 650 39.42 17.35 -6.85
N ASN A 651 40.41 17.29 -7.73
CA ASN A 651 40.21 17.50 -9.16
C ASN A 651 39.38 16.36 -9.77
N LEU A 652 39.71 15.09 -9.46
CA LEU A 652 38.92 13.93 -9.89
C LEU A 652 37.46 14.02 -9.42
N ALA A 653 37.21 14.41 -8.16
CA ALA A 653 35.85 14.61 -7.66
C ALA A 653 35.09 15.71 -8.44
N ALA A 654 35.75 16.84 -8.72
CA ALA A 654 35.17 17.94 -9.48
C ALA A 654 34.91 17.60 -10.96
N GLU A 655 35.75 16.76 -11.58
CA GLU A 655 35.55 16.30 -12.96
C GLU A 655 34.44 15.25 -13.04
N LEU A 656 34.39 14.29 -12.11
CA LEU A 656 33.30 13.31 -12.04
C LEU A 656 31.94 13.93 -11.73
N HIS A 657 31.89 14.98 -10.90
CA HIS A 657 30.64 15.70 -10.64
C HIS A 657 30.11 16.37 -11.92
N LYS A 658 30.98 16.95 -12.76
CA LYS A 658 30.59 17.48 -14.07
C LYS A 658 30.09 16.40 -15.03
N VAL A 659 30.73 15.23 -15.06
CA VAL A 659 30.22 14.07 -15.83
C VAL A 659 28.82 13.68 -15.35
N ALA A 660 28.59 13.69 -14.03
CA ALA A 660 27.28 13.43 -13.43
C ALA A 660 26.21 14.48 -13.81
N GLU A 661 26.60 15.75 -13.96
CA GLU A 661 25.70 16.82 -14.44
C GLU A 661 25.41 16.73 -15.96
N MET A 662 26.28 16.09 -16.74
CA MET A 662 26.19 16.04 -18.21
C MET A 662 25.54 14.77 -18.79
N ASP A 663 25.54 13.65 -18.07
CA ASP A 663 25.11 12.34 -18.57
C ASP A 663 24.23 11.62 -17.53
N VAL A 664 22.95 11.40 -17.89
CA VAL A 664 21.92 10.83 -16.99
C VAL A 664 22.17 9.36 -16.68
N ASP A 665 22.78 8.61 -17.59
CA ASP A 665 23.07 7.18 -17.40
C ASP A 665 24.31 7.02 -16.49
N LEU A 666 25.28 7.92 -16.61
CA LEU A 666 26.47 7.95 -15.75
C LEU A 666 26.28 8.66 -14.40
N LEU A 667 25.19 9.43 -14.21
CA LEU A 667 24.85 10.21 -13.01
C LEU A 667 25.11 9.46 -11.70
N ALA A 668 24.52 8.27 -11.56
CA ALA A 668 24.55 7.50 -10.32
C ALA A 668 25.95 6.99 -9.96
N ILE A 669 26.73 6.59 -10.96
CA ILE A 669 28.09 6.08 -10.76
C ILE A 669 29.04 7.25 -10.52
N SER A 670 28.93 8.32 -11.32
CA SER A 670 29.84 9.46 -11.29
C SER A 670 29.73 10.28 -10.00
N GLU A 671 28.52 10.56 -9.50
CA GLU A 671 28.35 11.20 -8.19
C GLU A 671 28.85 10.28 -7.05
N CYS A 672 28.57 8.97 -7.10
CA CYS A 672 29.07 8.03 -6.08
C CYS A 672 30.61 8.02 -6.00
N ILE A 673 31.30 8.04 -7.15
CA ILE A 673 32.77 8.04 -7.20
C ILE A 673 33.33 9.43 -6.84
N SER A 674 32.65 10.52 -7.22
CA SER A 674 33.01 11.88 -6.80
C SER A 674 33.02 12.03 -5.27
N LEU A 675 31.95 11.58 -4.60
CA LEU A 675 31.82 11.61 -3.15
C LEU A 675 32.88 10.76 -2.44
N TYR A 676 33.26 9.62 -3.02
CA TYR A 676 34.37 8.79 -2.53
C TYR A 676 35.72 9.54 -2.60
N TYR A 677 36.05 10.17 -3.74
CA TYR A 677 37.28 10.96 -3.84
C TYR A 677 37.24 12.23 -2.98
N GLU A 678 36.09 12.85 -2.72
CA GLU A 678 36.01 13.95 -1.75
C GLU A 678 36.36 13.47 -0.33
N VAL A 679 35.89 12.29 0.09
CA VAL A 679 36.27 11.69 1.39
C VAL A 679 37.77 11.40 1.44
N LEU A 680 38.35 10.82 0.39
CA LEU A 680 39.81 10.59 0.31
C LEU A 680 40.60 11.91 0.32
N ALA A 681 40.12 12.96 -0.35
CA ALA A 681 40.72 14.29 -0.32
C ALA A 681 40.67 14.94 1.07
N ILE A 682 39.69 14.59 1.91
CA ILE A 682 39.64 15.04 3.32
C ILE A 682 40.60 14.23 4.20
N ILE A 683 40.69 12.91 4.00
CA ILE A 683 41.51 11.99 4.82
C ILE A 683 43.02 12.09 4.51
N THR A 684 43.41 12.43 3.28
CA THR A 684 44.82 12.52 2.83
C THR A 684 45.65 13.64 3.45
N TYR A 685 45.03 14.57 4.17
CA TYR A 685 45.67 15.76 4.73
C TYR A 685 45.38 15.87 6.23
N GLN A 686 45.87 16.94 6.88
CA GLN A 686 45.57 17.29 8.27
C GLN A 686 44.07 17.51 8.49
N CYS A 687 43.36 16.42 8.75
CA CYS A 687 41.94 16.42 9.04
C CYS A 687 41.72 17.04 10.43
N ASN A 688 40.71 17.89 10.55
CA ASN A 688 40.29 18.51 11.81
C ASN A 688 38.82 18.15 12.09
N THR A 689 38.30 18.53 13.26
CA THR A 689 36.92 18.20 13.67
C THR A 689 35.87 18.63 12.63
N ARG A 690 36.03 19.79 11.98
CA ARG A 690 35.08 20.29 10.98
C ARG A 690 35.17 19.54 9.66
N THR A 691 36.37 19.24 9.17
CA THR A 691 36.54 18.45 7.94
C THR A 691 36.13 17.00 8.13
N CYS A 692 36.41 16.42 9.30
CA CYS A 692 36.01 15.05 9.61
C CYS A 692 34.48 14.92 9.72
N LEU A 693 33.79 15.89 10.32
CA LEU A 693 32.33 15.96 10.29
C LEU A 693 31.78 16.06 8.85
N LYS A 694 32.45 16.80 7.94
CA LYS A 694 32.08 16.81 6.51
C LYS A 694 32.26 15.41 5.89
N ALA A 695 33.41 14.77 6.04
CA ALA A 695 33.65 13.42 5.52
C ALA A 695 32.63 12.41 6.04
N LEU A 696 32.31 12.47 7.34
CA LEU A 696 31.29 11.64 7.97
C LEU A 696 29.89 11.86 7.36
N SER A 697 29.53 13.10 7.02
CA SER A 697 28.27 13.38 6.30
C SER A 697 28.26 12.87 4.85
N ILE A 698 29.41 12.82 4.18
CA ILE A 698 29.54 12.26 2.83
C ILE A 698 29.48 10.73 2.86
N CYS A 699 30.16 10.08 3.81
CA CYS A 699 30.03 8.64 4.05
C CYS A 699 28.57 8.24 4.35
N LYS A 700 27.82 9.09 5.06
CA LYS A 700 26.37 8.89 5.25
C LYS A 700 25.60 9.00 3.93
N ARG A 701 25.84 9.99 3.07
CA ARG A 701 25.23 10.07 1.72
C ARG A 701 25.51 8.82 0.88
N LEU A 702 26.75 8.32 0.88
CA LEU A 702 27.15 7.09 0.20
C LEU A 702 26.37 5.87 0.72
N LEU A 703 26.24 5.73 2.05
CA LEU A 703 25.54 4.60 2.69
C LEU A 703 24.00 4.73 2.73
N THR A 704 23.39 5.75 2.12
CA THR A 704 21.92 5.96 2.14
C THR A 704 21.29 6.25 0.78
N MET A 705 21.94 7.06 -0.05
CA MET A 705 21.38 7.52 -1.33
C MET A 705 21.68 6.57 -2.50
N PHE A 706 22.44 5.50 -2.29
CA PHE A 706 22.89 4.60 -3.34
C PHE A 706 22.67 3.13 -2.96
N HIS A 707 22.41 2.30 -3.96
CA HIS A 707 22.32 0.85 -3.81
C HIS A 707 22.93 0.12 -5.02
N GLY A 708 23.04 -1.20 -4.95
CA GLY A 708 23.73 -2.02 -5.98
C GLY A 708 25.23 -2.21 -5.77
N TYR A 709 25.74 -1.87 -4.58
CA TYR A 709 27.11 -2.14 -4.17
C TYR A 709 27.39 -3.64 -4.03
N SER A 710 28.58 -4.06 -4.45
CA SER A 710 29.17 -5.34 -4.02
C SER A 710 29.58 -5.27 -2.54
N GLU A 711 29.68 -6.43 -1.88
CA GLU A 711 30.08 -6.54 -0.47
C GLU A 711 31.41 -5.82 -0.18
N LYS A 712 32.37 -5.90 -1.11
CA LYS A 712 33.68 -5.23 -1.00
C LYS A 712 33.59 -3.70 -1.08
N GLN A 713 32.67 -3.16 -1.90
CA GLN A 713 32.41 -1.72 -1.97
C GLN A 713 31.66 -1.23 -0.71
N LEU A 714 30.70 -2.01 -0.21
CA LEU A 714 29.96 -1.68 1.01
C LEU A 714 30.89 -1.65 2.23
N LEU A 715 31.75 -2.67 2.38
CA LEU A 715 32.76 -2.75 3.43
C LEU A 715 33.71 -1.54 3.39
N LEU A 716 34.19 -1.15 2.21
CA LEU A 716 35.07 0.01 2.02
C LEU A 716 34.43 1.32 2.51
N PHE A 717 33.14 1.56 2.22
CA PHE A 717 32.45 2.75 2.73
C PHE A 717 32.22 2.70 4.25
N GLN A 718 31.99 1.52 4.81
CA GLN A 718 31.87 1.32 6.25
C GLN A 718 33.22 1.52 6.97
N GLU A 719 34.33 1.06 6.39
CA GLU A 719 35.70 1.34 6.86
C GLU A 719 36.00 2.85 6.87
N LEU A 720 35.65 3.58 5.81
CA LEU A 720 35.81 5.04 5.74
C LEU A 720 34.93 5.78 6.77
N HIS A 721 33.69 5.31 6.98
CA HIS A 721 32.77 5.86 7.98
C HIS A 721 33.25 5.60 9.43
N LEU A 722 33.82 4.41 9.68
CA LEU A 722 34.47 4.06 10.95
C LEU A 722 35.74 4.88 11.17
N TYR A 723 36.59 5.03 10.14
CA TYR A 723 37.81 5.85 10.22
C TYR A 723 37.48 7.28 10.66
N CYS A 724 36.44 7.91 10.07
CA CYS A 724 36.00 9.24 10.48
C CYS A 724 35.49 9.28 11.95
N HIS A 725 34.74 8.27 12.38
CA HIS A 725 34.30 8.17 13.78
C HIS A 725 35.47 8.01 14.76
N LEU A 726 36.44 7.14 14.46
CA LEU A 726 37.63 6.94 15.28
C LEU A 726 38.52 8.19 15.30
N PHE A 727 38.59 8.93 14.19
CA PHE A 727 39.35 10.18 14.10
C PHE A 727 38.72 11.32 14.92
N LEU A 728 37.38 11.41 14.98
CA LEU A 728 36.70 12.30 15.94
C LEU A 728 36.96 11.85 17.39
N ILE A 729 37.03 10.54 17.65
CA ILE A 729 37.37 9.96 18.95
C ILE A 729 38.80 10.31 19.40
N SER A 730 39.78 10.25 18.50
CA SER A 730 41.19 10.50 18.87
C SER A 730 41.49 11.97 19.16
N ILE A 731 40.70 12.89 18.59
CA ILE A 731 40.76 14.34 18.88
C ILE A 731 39.96 14.72 20.13
N GLN A 732 38.80 14.08 20.39
CA GLN A 732 37.92 14.46 21.51
C GLN A 732 38.34 13.81 22.85
N THR A 733 39.22 14.49 23.59
CA THR A 733 39.69 14.08 24.93
C THR A 733 38.58 13.89 25.98
N LYS A 734 37.35 14.35 25.74
CA LYS A 734 36.16 14.15 26.60
C LYS A 734 34.95 13.58 25.85
N LEU A 735 35.11 12.42 25.21
CA LEU A 735 34.02 11.69 24.58
C LEU A 735 32.84 11.39 25.52
N SER A 736 31.63 11.63 25.04
CA SER A 736 30.39 11.21 25.69
C SER A 736 30.29 9.68 25.78
N THR A 737 29.48 9.18 26.72
CA THR A 737 29.21 7.74 26.89
C THR A 737 28.60 7.13 25.61
N ASN A 738 27.67 7.83 24.96
CA ASN A 738 27.08 7.40 23.69
C ASN A 738 28.12 7.23 22.57
N ALA A 739 29.05 8.18 22.39
CA ALA A 739 30.04 8.10 21.33
C ALA A 739 30.97 6.88 21.48
N ARG A 740 31.38 6.57 22.72
CA ARG A 740 32.15 5.36 23.05
C ARG A 740 31.33 4.09 22.78
N GLN A 741 30.07 4.08 23.17
CA GLN A 741 29.18 2.92 23.03
C GLN A 741 28.80 2.63 21.56
N ARG A 742 28.59 3.67 20.74
CA ARG A 742 28.39 3.53 19.28
C ARG A 742 29.61 2.88 18.64
N CYS A 743 30.82 3.37 18.91
CA CYS A 743 32.02 2.82 18.27
C CYS A 743 32.38 1.42 18.78
N TYR A 744 32.13 1.10 20.06
CA TYR A 744 32.24 -0.27 20.57
C TYR A 744 31.31 -1.25 19.82
N LYS A 745 30.03 -0.88 19.61
CA LYS A 745 29.09 -1.69 18.80
C LYS A 745 29.58 -1.86 17.36
N HIS A 746 30.15 -0.83 16.74
CA HIS A 746 30.62 -0.91 15.35
C HIS A 746 31.86 -1.80 15.19
N ILE A 747 32.79 -1.79 16.16
CA ILE A 747 33.95 -2.69 16.19
C ILE A 747 33.48 -4.16 16.35
N GLN A 748 32.49 -4.43 17.20
CA GLN A 748 31.90 -5.77 17.32
C GLN A 748 31.19 -6.20 16.01
N TRP A 749 30.45 -5.30 15.37
CA TRP A 749 29.78 -5.60 14.10
C TRP A 749 30.78 -5.93 12.96
N GLN A 750 31.91 -5.21 12.87
CA GLN A 750 32.99 -5.55 11.94
C GLN A 750 33.54 -6.98 12.19
N ARG A 751 33.66 -7.40 13.46
CA ARG A 751 34.08 -8.77 13.80
C ARG A 751 33.06 -9.83 13.39
N GLU A 752 31.76 -9.51 13.40
CA GLU A 752 30.73 -10.40 12.88
C GLU A 752 30.80 -10.51 11.35
N GLN A 753 31.03 -9.40 10.62
CA GLN A 753 31.21 -9.47 9.16
C GLN A 753 32.46 -10.27 8.78
N LEU A 754 33.59 -10.06 9.47
CA LEU A 754 34.84 -10.81 9.25
C LEU A 754 34.75 -12.28 9.69
N LYS A 755 33.76 -12.66 10.51
CA LYS A 755 33.42 -14.07 10.79
C LYS A 755 32.56 -14.67 9.69
N ASN A 756 31.60 -13.91 9.15
CA ASN A 756 30.64 -14.38 8.15
C ASN A 756 31.28 -14.52 6.75
N ALA A 757 32.18 -13.60 6.38
CA ALA A 757 32.95 -13.65 5.14
C ALA A 757 34.19 -14.58 5.29
N GLY A 758 33.94 -15.86 5.54
CA GLY A 758 34.92 -16.82 6.03
C GLY A 758 36.19 -17.03 5.17
N GLU A 759 37.24 -17.47 5.86
CA GLU A 759 38.46 -18.10 5.29
C GLU A 759 39.39 -17.24 4.40
N GLN A 760 39.97 -16.14 4.94
CA GLN A 760 41.40 -15.86 4.64
C GLN A 760 42.21 -14.97 5.61
N GLN A 761 41.67 -14.44 6.72
CA GLN A 761 42.44 -13.61 7.67
C GLN A 761 42.29 -14.00 9.17
N GLN A 762 42.09 -15.28 9.48
CA GLN A 762 41.87 -15.71 10.88
C GLN A 762 43.15 -15.81 11.75
N GLN A 763 44.37 -15.75 11.19
CA GLN A 763 45.62 -16.04 11.92
C GLN A 763 46.37 -14.84 12.51
N GLN A 764 45.88 -13.60 12.42
CA GLN A 764 46.53 -12.43 13.05
C GLN A 764 45.65 -11.63 14.03
N GLN A 765 44.36 -11.94 14.15
CA GLN A 765 43.43 -11.13 14.96
C GLN A 765 43.13 -11.69 16.35
N GLN A 766 43.43 -12.97 16.64
CA GLN A 766 42.93 -13.67 17.84
C GLN A 766 43.72 -13.42 19.12
N GLU A 767 44.96 -12.91 19.06
CA GLU A 767 45.83 -12.74 20.25
C GLU A 767 45.73 -11.34 20.90
N MET A 768 44.91 -10.44 20.35
CA MET A 768 44.83 -9.03 20.74
C MET A 768 43.57 -8.67 21.56
N ASP A 769 42.91 -9.65 22.18
CA ASP A 769 41.63 -9.49 22.88
C ASP A 769 41.71 -9.54 24.43
N GLU A 770 40.59 -9.20 25.06
CA GLU A 770 40.34 -9.09 26.52
C GLU A 770 41.10 -7.97 27.27
N LYS A 771 42.44 -7.92 27.26
CA LYS A 771 43.20 -7.01 28.16
C LYS A 771 43.01 -5.51 27.89
N LEU A 772 42.56 -5.12 26.70
CA LEU A 772 42.40 -3.71 26.33
C LEU A 772 41.06 -3.08 26.76
N LEU A 773 40.10 -3.86 27.29
CA LEU A 773 38.74 -3.36 27.56
C LEU A 773 38.65 -2.30 28.69
N HIS A 774 39.71 -2.13 29.49
CA HIS A 774 39.74 -1.22 30.64
C HIS A 774 40.75 -0.07 30.56
N THR A 775 41.58 0.01 29.50
CA THR A 775 42.62 1.05 29.38
C THR A 775 42.58 1.76 28.02
N ASN A 776 42.15 3.03 28.03
CA ASN A 776 42.26 4.00 26.94
C ASN A 776 41.76 3.56 25.54
N LEU A 777 40.45 3.70 25.32
CA LEU A 777 39.82 3.69 23.98
C LEU A 777 40.51 4.65 22.98
N ILE A 778 41.12 5.74 23.46
CA ILE A 778 41.83 6.74 22.65
C ILE A 778 43.12 6.17 22.06
N SER A 779 43.93 5.41 22.82
CA SER A 779 45.15 4.78 22.28
C SER A 779 44.83 3.66 21.31
N TYR A 780 43.76 2.89 21.55
CA TYR A 780 43.26 1.93 20.56
C TYR A 780 42.82 2.63 19.26
N ALA A 781 42.06 3.73 19.37
CA ALA A 781 41.66 4.50 18.20
C ALA A 781 42.87 5.08 17.45
N GLN A 782 43.87 5.63 18.15
CA GLN A 782 45.11 6.14 17.53
C GLN A 782 45.91 5.03 16.84
N GLN A 783 46.06 3.86 17.47
CA GLN A 783 46.73 2.70 16.88
C GLN A 783 45.99 2.19 15.64
N TYR A 784 44.67 2.01 15.74
CA TYR A 784 43.82 1.55 14.63
C TYR A 784 43.79 2.57 13.48
N ILE A 785 43.73 3.87 13.76
CA ILE A 785 43.91 4.95 12.76
C ILE A 785 45.28 4.82 12.08
N SER A 786 46.36 4.51 12.80
CA SER A 786 47.70 4.40 12.21
C SER A 786 47.88 3.17 11.30
N VAL A 787 47.07 2.13 11.49
CA VAL A 787 47.01 0.94 10.64
C VAL A 787 46.07 1.20 9.45
N MET A 788 44.87 1.72 9.71
CA MET A 788 43.90 2.03 8.66
C MET A 788 44.37 3.16 7.73
N SER A 789 45.06 4.18 8.24
CA SER A 789 45.60 5.25 7.39
C SER A 789 46.69 4.72 6.47
N LYS A 790 47.50 3.74 6.91
CA LYS A 790 48.40 3.00 6.01
C LYS A 790 47.57 2.26 4.97
N ASN A 791 46.70 1.33 5.38
CA ASN A 791 45.91 0.50 4.46
C ASN A 791 45.13 1.33 3.41
N ILE A 792 44.43 2.39 3.84
CA ILE A 792 43.63 3.27 2.96
C ILE A 792 44.53 4.08 2.00
N LEU A 793 45.76 4.43 2.39
CA LEU A 793 46.68 5.24 1.58
C LEU A 793 47.72 4.41 0.78
N SER A 794 47.89 3.12 1.07
CA SER A 794 48.89 2.23 0.46
C SER A 794 48.34 1.04 -0.33
N ASN A 795 47.09 0.60 -0.09
CA ASN A 795 46.64 -0.68 -0.65
C ASN A 795 46.04 -0.56 -2.05
N LYS A 796 46.70 -1.22 -3.02
CA LYS A 796 46.22 -1.43 -4.39
C LYS A 796 44.86 -2.16 -4.50
N THR A 797 44.34 -2.69 -3.39
CA THR A 797 43.12 -3.52 -3.34
C THR A 797 41.83 -2.74 -3.11
N ASN A 798 41.90 -1.51 -2.56
CA ASN A 798 40.73 -0.78 -2.06
C ASN A 798 40.28 0.37 -2.98
N MET A 799 40.76 0.39 -4.23
CA MET A 799 40.31 1.35 -5.24
C MET A 799 38.88 1.02 -5.67
N PHE A 800 38.00 2.02 -5.69
CA PHE A 800 36.62 1.85 -6.09
C PHE A 800 36.51 1.55 -7.59
N LYS A 801 36.21 0.29 -7.93
CA LYS A 801 35.87 -0.09 -9.31
C LYS A 801 34.44 0.36 -9.63
N ALA A 802 34.24 0.98 -10.79
CA ALA A 802 32.91 1.28 -11.31
C ALA A 802 32.08 0.00 -11.51
N ASN A 803 30.76 0.11 -11.36
CA ASN A 803 29.83 -1.01 -11.50
C ASN A 803 28.47 -0.47 -11.97
N ASN A 804 27.99 -0.93 -13.12
CA ASN A 804 26.76 -0.45 -13.76
C ASN A 804 25.48 -0.85 -12.98
N LEU A 805 25.60 -1.66 -11.93
CA LEU A 805 24.50 -1.96 -11.00
C LEU A 805 24.27 -0.85 -9.95
N ILE A 806 25.19 0.12 -9.81
CA ILE A 806 25.05 1.22 -8.86
C ILE A 806 23.93 2.16 -9.31
N LYS A 807 22.92 2.31 -8.45
CA LYS A 807 21.76 3.17 -8.67
C LYS A 807 21.64 4.20 -7.57
N MET A 808 21.37 5.45 -7.96
CA MET A 808 21.12 6.56 -7.04
C MET A 808 19.63 6.73 -6.83
N VAL A 809 19.25 6.84 -5.56
CA VAL A 809 17.90 7.21 -5.11
C VAL A 809 17.70 8.70 -5.37
N SER A 810 16.59 9.06 -6.00
CA SER A 810 16.17 10.44 -6.16
C SER A 810 14.67 10.58 -5.92
N VAL A 811 14.26 11.72 -5.38
CA VAL A 811 12.86 12.10 -5.24
C VAL A 811 12.69 13.53 -5.73
N THR A 812 11.61 13.81 -6.43
CA THR A 812 11.17 15.15 -6.82
C THR A 812 9.74 15.38 -6.35
N PHE A 813 9.45 16.57 -5.82
CA PHE A 813 8.06 16.99 -5.62
C PHE A 813 7.45 17.38 -6.97
N LEU A 814 6.20 16.99 -7.16
CA LEU A 814 5.29 17.53 -8.17
C LEU A 814 4.37 18.58 -7.53
N GLU A 815 3.90 18.31 -6.31
CA GLU A 815 3.18 19.26 -5.45
C GLU A 815 3.71 19.15 -4.01
N PRO A 816 3.81 20.24 -3.24
CA PRO A 816 3.56 21.62 -3.65
C PRO A 816 4.70 22.15 -4.52
N GLU A 817 4.38 22.98 -5.51
CA GLU A 817 5.40 23.75 -6.24
C GLU A 817 6.05 24.81 -5.33
N SER A 818 7.31 25.15 -5.60
CA SER A 818 8.06 26.16 -4.81
C SER A 818 7.67 27.59 -5.18
N ASN A 819 6.47 27.99 -4.79
CA ASN A 819 5.93 29.32 -5.04
C ASN A 819 6.21 30.30 -3.88
N ILE A 820 6.78 31.46 -4.21
CA ILE A 820 7.16 32.52 -3.25
C ILE A 820 6.01 33.52 -3.03
N GLU A 821 5.10 33.64 -4.00
CA GLU A 821 4.05 34.67 -4.05
C GLU A 821 2.66 34.11 -3.70
N HIS A 822 2.38 32.84 -4.06
CA HIS A 822 1.09 32.21 -3.77
C HIS A 822 0.95 31.85 -2.29
N VAL A 823 0.19 32.67 -1.57
CA VAL A 823 -0.15 32.47 -0.15
C VAL A 823 -1.22 31.38 0.00
N LEU A 824 -0.90 30.33 0.75
CA LEU A 824 -1.88 29.32 1.18
C LEU A 824 -2.50 29.77 2.52
N GLU A 825 -3.78 30.17 2.48
CA GLU A 825 -4.51 30.65 3.66
C GLU A 825 -5.10 29.50 4.51
N PHE A 826 -5.01 29.62 5.83
CA PHE A 826 -5.60 28.67 6.80
C PHE A 826 -6.31 29.40 7.94
N LEU A 827 -7.25 28.75 8.61
CA LEU A 827 -7.91 29.28 9.80
C LEU A 827 -7.09 28.94 11.07
N PRO A 828 -6.76 29.92 11.94
CA PRO A 828 -6.05 29.66 13.19
C PRO A 828 -6.73 28.59 14.05
N GLY A 829 -5.94 27.65 14.57
CA GLY A 829 -6.43 26.56 15.42
C GLY A 829 -7.11 25.39 14.68
N LEU A 830 -7.42 25.51 13.39
CA LEU A 830 -7.80 24.38 12.54
C LEU A 830 -6.58 23.78 11.84
N SER A 831 -6.68 22.51 11.45
CA SER A 831 -5.69 21.83 10.62
C SER A 831 -5.99 22.04 9.13
N VAL A 832 -4.94 22.28 8.35
CA VAL A 832 -4.98 22.34 6.89
C VAL A 832 -4.01 21.32 6.31
N SER A 833 -4.50 20.51 5.39
CA SER A 833 -3.74 19.47 4.71
C SER A 833 -3.11 20.03 3.44
N ILE A 834 -1.78 20.10 3.40
CA ILE A 834 -1.00 20.45 2.22
C ILE A 834 -0.71 19.15 1.45
N PRO A 835 -1.16 18.99 0.19
CA PRO A 835 -0.80 17.82 -0.61
C PRO A 835 0.70 17.83 -0.88
N CYS A 836 1.33 16.66 -0.77
CA CYS A 836 2.73 16.41 -1.02
C CYS A 836 2.83 15.23 -1.98
N LEU A 837 2.65 15.52 -3.26
CA LEU A 837 2.77 14.57 -4.36
C LEU A 837 4.21 14.55 -4.87
N MET A 838 4.82 13.38 -4.93
CA MET A 838 6.23 13.22 -5.32
C MET A 838 6.41 12.07 -6.32
N ASN A 839 7.47 12.12 -7.12
CA ASN A 839 7.97 11.02 -7.93
C ASN A 839 9.37 10.61 -7.43
N GLY A 840 9.53 9.36 -7.03
CA GLY A 840 10.81 8.78 -6.62
C GLY A 840 11.33 7.77 -7.63
N LYS A 841 12.63 7.80 -7.93
CA LYS A 841 13.33 6.76 -8.71
C LYS A 841 14.29 5.97 -7.82
N ASN A 842 14.39 4.67 -8.06
CA ASN A 842 15.31 3.75 -7.37
C ASN A 842 15.13 3.63 -5.83
N LEU A 843 13.98 4.02 -5.29
CA LEU A 843 13.65 3.74 -3.89
C LEU A 843 13.39 2.24 -3.69
N SER A 844 13.85 1.69 -2.56
CA SER A 844 13.49 0.35 -2.10
C SER A 844 12.41 0.42 -1.01
N ARG A 845 11.46 -0.53 -1.00
CA ARG A 845 10.42 -0.66 0.06
C ARG A 845 10.96 -1.02 1.46
N GLN A 846 12.27 -0.92 1.68
CA GLN A 846 12.94 -1.15 2.97
C GLN A 846 13.61 0.13 3.50
N GLN A 847 13.63 1.23 2.72
CA GLN A 847 14.11 2.53 3.17
C GLN A 847 12.97 3.30 3.83
N ASN A 848 13.14 3.71 5.08
CA ASN A 848 12.20 4.63 5.71
C ASN A 848 12.33 6.01 5.07
N ILE A 849 11.24 6.49 4.46
CA ILE A 849 11.13 7.81 3.84
C ILE A 849 10.26 8.68 4.75
N ASN A 850 10.73 9.89 5.08
CA ASN A 850 9.93 10.87 5.81
C ASN A 850 9.94 12.22 5.07
N ILE A 851 8.86 12.99 5.21
CA ILE A 851 8.83 14.41 4.86
C ILE A 851 9.30 15.20 6.08
N LYS A 852 10.39 15.95 5.92
CA LYS A 852 10.87 16.96 6.87
C LYS A 852 10.19 18.28 6.56
N VAL A 853 9.50 18.84 7.56
CA VAL A 853 8.91 20.18 7.52
C VAL A 853 9.68 21.03 8.52
N THR A 854 10.34 22.10 8.07
CA THR A 854 11.09 23.03 8.93
C THR A 854 10.41 24.39 8.98
N TYR A 855 10.35 24.98 10.16
CA TYR A 855 9.69 26.27 10.43
C TYR A 855 10.71 27.40 10.65
N LEU A 856 10.24 28.65 10.68
CA LEU A 856 11.08 29.85 10.77
C LEU A 856 11.91 29.96 12.07
N ASP A 857 11.52 29.25 13.13
CA ASP A 857 12.26 29.17 14.39
C ASP A 857 13.38 28.12 14.38
N GLY A 858 13.55 27.40 13.27
CA GLY A 858 14.52 26.31 13.11
C GLY A 858 14.07 24.97 13.68
N GLN A 859 12.87 24.87 14.26
CA GLN A 859 12.29 23.57 14.62
C GLN A 859 11.85 22.83 13.34
N TYR A 860 11.88 21.50 13.40
CA TYR A 860 11.42 20.66 12.30
C TYR A 860 10.61 19.46 12.82
N CYS A 861 9.64 19.03 12.01
CA CYS A 861 8.89 17.80 12.18
C CYS A 861 9.32 16.78 11.11
N LEU A 862 9.33 15.49 11.45
CA LEU A 862 9.56 14.39 10.50
C LEU A 862 8.28 13.55 10.42
N LEU A 863 7.61 13.59 9.28
CA LEU A 863 6.36 12.88 9.02
C LEU A 863 6.67 11.61 8.21
N PRO A 864 6.46 10.40 8.76
CA PRO A 864 6.72 9.16 8.02
C PRO A 864 5.75 9.02 6.85
N ILE A 865 6.22 8.39 5.77
CA ILE A 865 5.39 8.02 4.63
C ILE A 865 5.03 6.54 4.79
N ASN A 866 3.72 6.23 4.86
CA ASN A 866 3.22 4.87 4.92
C ASN A 866 3.37 4.17 3.56
N ASP A 867 3.53 2.84 3.55
CA ASP A 867 3.63 2.07 2.29
C ASP A 867 2.38 2.21 1.40
N ASP A 868 1.19 2.39 1.98
CA ASP A 868 -0.07 2.62 1.25
C ASP A 868 -0.05 3.89 0.39
N ASN A 869 0.78 4.87 0.76
CA ASN A 869 0.97 6.12 0.03
C ASN A 869 1.96 5.98 -1.14
N ILE A 870 2.62 4.81 -1.29
CA ILE A 870 3.71 4.59 -2.25
C ILE A 870 3.24 3.64 -3.37
N ARG A 871 3.05 4.18 -4.57
CA ARG A 871 2.51 3.46 -5.73
C ARG A 871 3.59 3.20 -6.76
N THR A 872 3.84 1.92 -7.08
CA THR A 872 4.83 1.52 -8.08
C THR A 872 4.30 1.78 -9.49
N LEU A 873 4.98 2.63 -10.27
CA LEU A 873 4.72 2.85 -11.68
C LEU A 873 5.41 1.73 -12.47
N ALA A 874 4.69 1.13 -13.43
CA ALA A 874 5.01 -0.21 -13.93
C ALA A 874 6.28 -0.32 -14.79
N GLU A 875 6.81 0.78 -15.32
CA GLU A 875 7.73 0.76 -16.47
C GLU A 875 9.18 1.19 -16.17
N ASP A 876 9.45 1.85 -15.02
CA ASP A 876 10.75 2.50 -14.72
C ASP A 876 11.36 2.12 -13.35
N ASN A 877 10.70 1.24 -12.58
CA ASN A 877 10.96 1.07 -11.14
C ASN A 877 10.89 2.42 -10.38
N SER A 878 10.02 3.31 -10.86
CA SER A 878 9.67 4.60 -10.28
C SER A 878 8.41 4.49 -9.42
N LEU A 879 8.28 5.38 -8.45
CA LEU A 879 7.33 5.27 -7.34
C LEU A 879 6.68 6.64 -7.14
N ARG A 880 5.37 6.73 -7.45
CA ARG A 880 4.56 7.92 -7.17
C ARG A 880 4.16 7.86 -5.70
N ILE A 881 4.48 8.91 -4.95
CA ILE A 881 4.21 9.00 -3.52
C ILE A 881 3.17 10.11 -3.32
N ASP A 882 2.00 9.76 -2.80
CA ASP A 882 0.92 10.72 -2.47
C ASP A 882 0.77 10.79 -0.95
N SER A 883 1.27 11.87 -0.35
CA SER A 883 1.20 12.11 1.08
C SER A 883 0.59 13.47 1.37
N LYS A 884 0.11 13.69 2.61
CA LYS A 884 -0.54 14.94 3.01
C LYS A 884 0.06 15.42 4.33
N VAL A 885 0.64 16.62 4.31
CA VAL A 885 1.19 17.27 5.50
C VAL A 885 0.07 18.06 6.17
N THR A 886 -0.39 17.58 7.32
CA THR A 886 -1.32 18.32 8.18
C THR A 886 -0.58 19.38 8.97
N PHE A 887 -0.79 20.64 8.62
CA PHE A 887 -0.29 21.79 9.35
C PHE A 887 -1.38 22.38 10.25
N SER A 888 -1.06 22.74 11.49
CA SER A 888 -1.95 23.49 12.38
C SER A 888 -1.15 24.45 13.26
N HIS A 889 -1.63 25.68 13.41
CA HIS A 889 -1.02 26.69 14.26
C HIS A 889 -2.06 27.69 14.78
N GLN A 890 -1.85 28.22 15.98
CA GLN A 890 -2.82 29.10 16.67
C GLN A 890 -2.43 30.59 16.63
N HIS A 891 -1.13 30.91 16.57
CA HIS A 891 -0.61 32.24 16.94
C HIS A 891 0.37 32.86 15.93
N TRP A 892 0.19 32.64 14.62
CA TRP A 892 0.97 33.37 13.60
C TRP A 892 0.27 34.69 13.27
N LEU A 893 1.01 35.80 13.18
CA LEU A 893 0.45 37.15 12.95
C LEU A 893 0.80 37.72 11.55
N ARG A 894 1.54 36.97 10.74
CA ARG A 894 2.03 37.34 9.41
C ARG A 894 2.13 36.07 8.54
N PRO A 895 2.23 36.19 7.20
CA PRO A 895 2.63 35.08 6.35
C PRO A 895 4.00 34.53 6.76
N CYS A 896 4.14 33.21 6.82
CA CYS A 896 5.36 32.52 7.23
C CYS A 896 5.71 31.40 6.24
N TYR A 897 7.00 31.26 5.92
CA TYR A 897 7.47 30.16 5.09
C TYR A 897 7.67 28.90 5.93
N ALA A 898 7.11 27.78 5.47
CA ALA A 898 7.54 26.45 5.88
C ALA A 898 8.40 25.84 4.75
N THR A 899 9.45 25.09 5.09
CA THR A 899 10.30 24.43 4.10
C THR A 899 10.17 22.91 4.15
N PHE A 900 9.91 22.31 2.99
CA PHE A 900 9.63 20.89 2.81
C PHE A 900 10.82 20.21 2.13
N SER A 901 11.37 19.17 2.74
CA SER A 901 12.35 18.28 2.11
C SER A 901 12.05 16.81 2.44
N VAL A 902 12.42 15.89 1.54
CA VAL A 902 12.33 14.45 1.79
C VAL A 902 13.65 13.98 2.40
N VAL A 903 13.55 13.16 3.45
CA VAL A 903 14.68 12.53 4.12
C VAL A 903 14.63 11.02 4.00
N LEU A 904 15.79 10.40 3.84
CA LEU A 904 16.00 8.96 3.97
C LEU A 904 16.69 8.64 5.28
N PHE A 905 16.30 7.53 5.89
CA PHE A 905 17.09 6.85 6.92
C PHE A 905 17.90 5.69 6.33
N PRO A 906 19.06 5.36 6.91
CA PRO A 906 19.90 4.24 6.47
C PRO A 906 19.21 2.88 6.61
N LEU A 907 19.41 2.02 5.61
CA LEU A 907 18.96 0.63 5.61
C LEU A 907 19.63 -0.14 6.74
N ARG A 908 18.85 -0.86 7.56
CA ARG A 908 19.37 -1.68 8.69
C ARG A 908 20.34 -2.78 8.25
N SER A 909 20.23 -3.25 7.00
CA SER A 909 21.14 -4.20 6.35
C SER A 909 22.48 -3.59 5.94
N GLN A 910 22.55 -2.26 5.74
CA GLN A 910 23.76 -1.53 5.35
C GLN A 910 24.39 -0.77 6.53
N CYS A 911 23.64 -0.52 7.61
CA CYS A 911 24.12 0.09 8.84
C CYS A 911 23.43 -0.50 10.08
N PHE A 912 24.14 -1.37 10.81
CA PHE A 912 23.67 -1.96 12.06
C PHE A 912 23.84 -1.05 13.30
N VAL A 913 24.61 0.05 13.17
CA VAL A 913 25.07 0.86 14.32
C VAL A 913 24.85 2.35 14.11
N MET A 914 23.57 2.75 14.05
CA MET A 914 23.15 4.15 14.07
C MET A 914 21.94 4.29 15.02
N ASP A 915 21.94 5.29 15.90
CA ASP A 915 20.75 5.60 16.69
C ASP A 915 19.73 6.25 15.75
N ILE A 916 18.56 5.62 15.59
CA ILE A 916 17.59 5.90 14.52
C ILE A 916 17.08 7.36 14.52
N ASN A 917 17.16 8.07 15.65
CA ASN A 917 16.38 9.29 15.89
C ASN A 917 17.10 10.62 15.56
N ASP A 918 18.40 10.61 15.22
CA ASP A 918 19.23 11.85 15.08
C ASP A 918 20.00 11.93 13.72
N GLU A 919 19.91 10.91 12.83
CA GLU A 919 20.85 10.77 11.69
C GLU A 919 20.20 10.33 10.36
N PHE A 920 19.48 11.26 9.72
CA PHE A 920 18.89 11.13 8.37
C PHE A 920 19.68 11.90 7.28
N VAL A 921 19.36 11.67 6.00
CA VAL A 921 19.92 12.40 4.85
C VAL A 921 18.81 13.04 4.03
N GLU A 922 18.88 14.37 3.82
CA GLU A 922 17.98 15.11 2.91
C GLU A 922 18.36 14.84 1.45
N ILE A 923 17.40 14.40 0.63
CA ILE A 923 17.61 14.01 -0.77
C ILE A 923 16.98 14.97 -1.80
N THR A 924 16.02 15.80 -1.39
CA THR A 924 15.43 16.86 -2.22
C THR A 924 16.03 18.22 -1.89
N ARG A 925 16.10 19.13 -2.86
CA ARG A 925 16.24 20.57 -2.56
C ARG A 925 14.99 21.04 -1.77
N PRO A 926 15.13 21.84 -0.70
CA PRO A 926 14.00 22.22 0.14
C PRO A 926 13.07 23.20 -0.56
N ILE A 927 11.80 22.81 -0.71
CA ILE A 927 10.73 23.63 -1.29
C ILE A 927 10.19 24.59 -0.26
N ARG A 928 9.89 25.83 -0.66
CA ARG A 928 9.29 26.85 0.21
C ARG A 928 7.81 27.00 -0.12
N VAL A 929 6.96 26.95 0.91
CA VAL A 929 5.52 27.23 0.81
C VAL A 929 5.19 28.38 1.75
N LEU A 930 4.48 29.40 1.26
CA LEU A 930 4.07 30.55 2.04
C LEU A 930 2.68 30.32 2.65
N LEU A 931 2.61 30.27 3.98
CA LEU A 931 1.40 29.95 4.74
C LEU A 931 0.89 31.20 5.49
N HIS A 932 -0.42 31.46 5.48
CA HIS A 932 -1.00 32.64 6.15
C HIS A 932 -2.25 32.33 6.99
N PRO A 933 -2.28 32.69 8.28
CA PRO A 933 -3.48 32.60 9.11
C PRO A 933 -4.50 33.69 8.75
N LYS A 934 -5.63 33.31 8.18
CA LYS A 934 -6.74 34.20 7.86
C LYS A 934 -7.69 34.36 9.05
N TYR A 935 -7.43 35.35 9.89
CA TYR A 935 -8.34 35.74 10.96
C TYR A 935 -9.67 36.27 10.39
N LEU A 936 -10.79 35.63 10.75
CA LEU A 936 -12.13 36.09 10.36
C LEU A 936 -12.42 37.44 11.03
N ARG A 937 -12.47 38.51 10.23
CA ARG A 937 -12.91 39.84 10.69
C ARG A 937 -14.41 39.78 11.03
N HIS A 938 -14.73 39.62 12.30
CA HIS A 938 -16.12 39.70 12.78
C HIS A 938 -16.74 41.06 12.40
N ARG A 939 -17.86 41.05 11.67
CA ARG A 939 -18.65 42.26 11.37
C ARG A 939 -19.42 42.70 12.62
N LEU A 940 -18.75 43.35 13.56
CA LEU A 940 -19.42 44.14 14.60
C LEU A 940 -19.66 45.55 14.06
N ARG A 941 -20.92 45.83 13.67
CA ARG A 941 -21.34 47.11 13.08
C ARG A 941 -22.63 47.63 13.72
N LYS A 942 -22.51 48.20 14.91
CA LYS A 942 -23.41 49.18 15.58
C LYS A 942 -22.47 50.19 16.26
N LYS A 943 -22.54 51.51 15.93
CA LYS A 943 -23.35 52.54 16.62
C LYS A 943 -23.13 52.49 18.15
N HIS A 944 -22.59 53.49 18.85
CA HIS A 944 -22.28 54.92 18.58
C HIS A 944 -20.78 55.20 18.92
N SER A 945 -20.02 56.23 18.49
CA SER A 945 -20.18 57.67 18.15
C SER A 945 -20.37 58.62 19.35
N ILE A 946 -19.53 59.67 19.44
CA ILE A 946 -19.44 60.66 20.54
C ILE A 946 -18.77 60.04 21.79
N ASP A 947 -17.43 60.11 21.92
CA ASP A 947 -16.57 61.21 22.46
C ASP A 947 -16.19 60.88 23.93
N GLU A 948 -15.05 61.27 24.50
CA GLU A 948 -14.01 62.20 24.05
C GLU A 948 -12.58 61.75 24.47
N GLN A 949 -11.58 62.59 24.19
CA GLN A 949 -10.22 62.57 24.75
C GLN A 949 -10.27 62.84 26.28
N SER A 950 -9.33 62.50 27.16
CA SER A 950 -8.05 61.75 27.12
C SER A 950 -7.71 61.36 28.61
N THR A 951 -6.53 61.03 29.14
CA THR A 951 -5.12 61.44 28.92
C THR A 951 -4.12 60.32 29.30
N MET A 952 -2.92 60.37 28.71
CA MET A 952 -1.71 59.93 29.38
C MET A 952 -0.97 61.14 29.94
N SER A 953 -0.49 61.05 31.17
CA SER A 953 0.58 61.89 31.74
C SER A 953 1.44 60.99 32.64
N ALA A 954 2.70 60.68 32.36
CA ALA A 954 3.85 61.51 31.94
C ALA A 954 4.35 62.42 33.07
N THR A 955 5.59 62.18 33.50
CA THR A 955 6.34 62.92 34.51
C THR A 955 6.78 64.31 34.03
N THR A 956 6.72 65.30 34.92
CA THR A 956 7.64 66.47 35.09
C THR A 956 8.32 67.03 33.83
N VAL A 957 8.20 68.31 33.45
CA VAL A 957 8.07 69.59 34.20
C VAL A 957 7.14 70.50 33.34
N GLU A 958 6.27 71.41 33.81
CA GLU A 958 6.48 72.51 34.77
C GLU A 958 5.17 73.07 35.38
N GLN A 959 5.18 73.28 36.71
CA GLN A 959 4.43 74.25 37.55
C GLN A 959 2.88 74.41 37.57
N LEU A 960 2.41 74.72 38.80
CA LEU A 960 1.07 75.19 39.25
C LEU A 960 -0.08 74.17 39.17
N ASP A 961 -0.98 73.99 40.15
CA ASP A 961 -1.06 74.08 41.63
C ASP A 961 -2.57 74.28 41.97
N ILE A 962 -3.01 73.89 43.17
CA ILE A 962 -4.39 74.05 43.73
C ILE A 962 -5.45 73.11 43.11
N ALA A 963 -6.46 72.58 43.84
CA ALA A 963 -6.55 71.82 45.12
C ALA A 963 -8.03 71.48 45.39
N GLU A 964 -8.29 70.57 46.35
CA GLU A 964 -9.61 70.28 47.00
C GLU A 964 -10.72 69.65 46.11
N ASP A 965 -11.79 69.04 46.65
CA ASP A 965 -11.89 67.83 47.51
C ASP A 965 -13.36 67.32 47.50
N ASP A 966 -13.71 66.34 48.35
CA ASP A 966 -15.05 66.05 48.92
C ASP A 966 -16.22 65.42 48.08
N ASN A 967 -16.46 64.12 48.39
CA ASN A 967 -17.70 63.55 49.01
C ASN A 967 -19.02 63.16 48.28
N ASP A 968 -19.56 62.04 48.82
CA ASP A 968 -20.95 61.57 49.05
C ASP A 968 -21.98 61.25 47.92
N GLU A 969 -22.29 59.94 47.81
CA GLU A 969 -23.55 59.23 48.18
C GLU A 969 -24.97 59.89 47.99
N PRO A 970 -26.09 59.11 48.02
CA PRO A 970 -26.41 57.84 47.32
C PRO A 970 -27.90 57.80 46.82
N GLU A 971 -28.48 56.59 46.64
CA GLU A 971 -29.94 56.25 46.76
C GLU A 971 -30.97 56.86 45.74
N THR A 972 -32.21 56.35 45.56
CA THR A 972 -32.73 55.00 45.18
C THR A 972 -34.19 55.15 44.64
N GLU A 973 -34.91 54.03 44.40
CA GLU A 973 -36.40 53.88 44.45
C GLU A 973 -37.24 54.03 43.15
N TRP A 974 -38.32 53.24 42.90
CA TRP A 974 -38.87 51.98 43.48
C TRP A 974 -39.92 51.34 42.50
N LEU A 975 -40.19 50.02 42.62
CA LEU A 975 -41.43 49.24 42.31
C LEU A 975 -42.12 49.27 40.90
N ASP A 976 -43.05 48.37 40.52
CA ASP A 976 -43.18 46.88 40.63
C ASP A 976 -44.40 46.35 39.78
N GLU A 977 -44.68 45.03 39.81
CA GLU A 977 -45.89 44.28 39.29
C GLU A 977 -46.09 44.21 37.75
N ALA A 978 -46.69 43.19 37.08
CA ALA A 978 -47.00 41.74 37.26
C ALA A 978 -47.55 41.19 35.89
N GLY A 979 -47.78 39.91 35.54
CA GLY A 979 -47.56 38.56 36.13
C GLY A 979 -48.41 37.47 35.39
N VAL A 980 -48.12 36.17 35.58
CA VAL A 980 -48.93 34.95 35.20
C VAL A 980 -48.97 34.54 33.69
N ASP A 981 -49.50 33.38 33.25
CA ASP A 981 -48.94 31.99 33.07
C ASP A 981 -49.78 31.28 31.92
N GLU A 982 -49.95 29.96 31.62
CA GLU A 982 -49.65 28.64 32.22
C GLU A 982 -49.74 27.45 31.18
N GLU A 983 -48.71 26.57 31.10
CA GLU A 983 -48.58 25.14 30.63
C GLU A 983 -49.19 24.51 29.30
N GLU A 984 -49.02 23.18 29.12
CA GLU A 984 -48.99 22.37 27.87
C GLU A 984 -50.17 21.36 27.67
N THR A 985 -50.34 20.78 26.45
CA THR A 985 -50.77 19.35 26.18
C THR A 985 -50.82 19.02 24.65
N GLY A 986 -51.13 17.77 24.23
CA GLY A 986 -51.23 17.37 22.81
C GLY A 986 -51.88 15.98 22.54
N HIS A 987 -51.62 15.39 21.35
CA HIS A 987 -52.13 14.10 20.77
C HIS A 987 -53.57 14.04 20.23
N MET A 988 -53.76 13.73 18.93
CA MET A 988 -54.50 12.59 18.32
C MET A 988 -54.80 12.81 16.82
N ASP A 989 -55.21 11.72 16.13
CA ASP A 989 -55.33 11.58 14.66
C ASP A 989 -56.82 11.52 14.17
N ASP A 990 -57.04 10.94 12.97
CA ASP A 990 -58.29 10.40 12.37
C ASP A 990 -59.18 11.28 11.44
N ASP A 991 -58.88 11.18 10.13
CA ASP A 991 -59.71 10.60 9.03
C ASP A 991 -60.93 11.26 8.29
N GLU A 992 -61.06 10.76 7.04
CA GLU A 992 -62.22 10.57 6.12
C GLU A 992 -62.82 11.62 5.14
N SER A 993 -62.94 11.17 3.87
CA SER A 993 -63.92 11.53 2.80
C SER A 993 -63.75 12.86 2.01
N GLU A 994 -64.16 13.04 0.74
CA GLU A 994 -65.01 12.25 -0.19
C GLU A 994 -64.45 12.07 -1.64
N MET A 995 -65.01 11.07 -2.34
CA MET A 995 -65.20 10.74 -3.77
C MET A 995 -65.10 11.83 -4.89
N ASP A 996 -65.05 11.55 -6.21
CA ASP A 996 -64.69 10.39 -7.09
C ASP A 996 -64.94 10.81 -8.58
N THR A 997 -64.82 9.88 -9.55
CA THR A 997 -65.42 9.81 -10.92
C THR A 997 -64.56 10.20 -12.16
N SER A 998 -64.27 9.17 -12.98
CA SER A 998 -64.43 9.04 -14.47
C SER A 998 -63.92 10.10 -15.47
N GLN A 999 -63.57 9.80 -16.74
CA GLN A 999 -63.08 8.61 -17.46
C GLN A 999 -62.76 9.04 -18.93
N ASP A 1000 -62.52 8.09 -19.85
CA ASP A 1000 -62.72 8.15 -21.31
C ASP A 1000 -61.79 9.05 -22.19
N ASP A 1001 -60.68 8.42 -22.60
CA ASP A 1001 -60.47 7.89 -23.96
C ASP A 1001 -60.12 8.72 -25.22
N GLU A 1002 -59.56 7.92 -26.14
CA GLU A 1002 -59.30 8.03 -27.58
C GLU A 1002 -58.12 8.87 -28.14
N GLN A 1003 -57.44 8.19 -29.07
CA GLN A 1003 -56.34 8.64 -29.92
C GLN A 1003 -56.90 9.04 -31.29
N VAL A 1004 -56.10 9.69 -32.16
CA VAL A 1004 -55.67 9.08 -33.44
C VAL A 1004 -54.74 10.01 -34.23
N GLU A 1005 -53.68 9.37 -34.70
CA GLU A 1005 -52.57 9.83 -35.55
C GLU A 1005 -52.88 10.45 -36.93
N TYR A 1006 -51.80 11.02 -37.50
CA TYR A 1006 -51.28 10.80 -38.87
C TYR A 1006 -51.52 11.79 -40.03
N VAL A 1007 -50.56 11.69 -40.99
CA VAL A 1007 -50.50 12.16 -42.40
C VAL A 1007 -49.93 13.56 -42.73
N GLU A 1008 -48.59 13.63 -42.73
CA GLU A 1008 -47.71 13.95 -43.88
C GLU A 1008 -47.78 15.25 -44.76
N ARG A 1009 -46.55 15.71 -45.09
CA ARG A 1009 -46.03 16.25 -46.38
C ARG A 1009 -46.18 17.73 -46.79
N ARG A 1010 -45.07 18.45 -46.53
CA ARG A 1010 -44.18 19.12 -47.52
C ARG A 1010 -44.80 19.83 -48.74
N LYS A 1011 -44.51 21.13 -48.88
CA LYS A 1011 -43.67 21.66 -49.98
C LYS A 1011 -43.17 23.12 -49.75
N THR A 1012 -42.00 23.39 -50.32
CA THR A 1012 -41.34 24.68 -50.62
C THR A 1012 -42.02 25.37 -51.84
N PRO A 1013 -41.75 26.64 -52.26
CA PRO A 1013 -40.43 27.32 -52.20
C PRO A 1013 -40.31 28.85 -52.00
N ASP A 1014 -39.08 29.23 -51.65
CA ASP A 1014 -38.19 30.32 -52.13
C ASP A 1014 -38.73 31.73 -52.46
N SER A 1015 -38.11 32.74 -51.84
CA SER A 1015 -37.73 34.03 -52.44
C SER A 1015 -36.62 34.71 -51.60
N ASP A 1016 -35.44 34.92 -52.19
CA ASP A 1016 -34.33 35.70 -51.62
C ASP A 1016 -34.43 37.21 -52.05
N GLU A 1017 -33.32 37.95 -51.90
CA GLU A 1017 -33.10 39.39 -52.22
C GLU A 1017 -33.68 40.41 -51.19
N ASP A 1018 -32.96 41.46 -50.76
CA ASP A 1018 -31.51 41.70 -50.63
C ASP A 1018 -31.27 42.95 -49.71
N GLU A 1019 -30.03 43.48 -49.62
CA GLU A 1019 -29.63 44.79 -49.04
C GLU A 1019 -29.75 44.99 -47.50
N GLU A 1020 -28.91 45.78 -46.80
CA GLU A 1020 -27.48 46.13 -46.95
C GLU A 1020 -26.92 46.71 -45.62
N MET A 1021 -25.59 46.96 -45.55
CA MET A 1021 -24.91 47.98 -44.71
C MET A 1021 -24.86 47.90 -43.16
N SER A 1022 -23.68 47.48 -42.68
CA SER A 1022 -22.87 48.05 -41.57
C SER A 1022 -23.49 48.36 -40.18
N TYR A 1023 -22.91 47.74 -39.13
CA TYR A 1023 -21.67 48.25 -38.52
C TYR A 1023 -20.90 47.18 -37.72
#